data_AF-A0A449BJ18-F1
#
_entry.id   AF-A0A449BJ18-F1
#
_cell.length_a   1.000
_cell.length_b   1.000
_cell.length_c   1.000
_cell.angle_alpha   90.00
_cell.angle_beta   90.00
_cell.angle_gamma   90.00
#
_symmetry.space_group_name_H-M   'P 1'
#
loop_
_entity.id
_entity.type
_entity.pdbx_description
1 polymer ?
#
loop_
_entity_poly.entity_id
_entity_poly.type
_entity_poly.pdbx_seq_one_letter_code
_entity_poly.pdbx_strand_id
1 'polypeptide(L)'
;MKKKVITSAILTIALALSILLGATYALFTSESTKNIEVTSGKVSIVAQVNQSSIQTKELGKAYQDGAGNTFAGAVVFQANEIVLERLVPGDGVKFTVDITNDSNVIVKYRVKISSVAPVGVDPKDSQLLFSALNFNVGGSDFNNVILYRSAWTNLAVGSNPDSIDFEIELPETAGNEYQDLATKIVLVVEAVQGNAEVTAGEEIIRLDGSANLTDNGISLDIPAGAIEDGQIPVITVSHEETPNFEVVGPEDVVIKVLKIELPQLRPNNNLPITVKIPVDRKMEDAVVYYNNGTILEAMHTVPLEENGQFFVSFTTTHFSEYILFDRPIEARVVSNTLEVYFNAEEALRSATSGDIVYLEKDTTLSEAFVIDKAITLDLGSFALNGDVTLAQDVKARMVVRSQTELNKAIDLGFKDIVIGQGLSTTLSVTGSGFTFSSLEEVVFNAAVRMLTINGSNNTIDGLMAKTTLPSSQRNAVRDYAIMINGSNNTVKNSVLSMGGTHTWGATIFVTGTTADSVTTFSNIRLNEITSARAFRGLLFNGYNGTVIVEDSLITSSGYTINIDGSSSTGKLIVNDSVLKGWTSYSKGYEVEFNNSTFEAGVYNVVASYTKTTFNNVTFKDSIEFYAQTTDVEFYFNDSTYNGQPITLENLNSVTKDDSTVVFVNGQTLGFARGAGTEDNPWIIETEEQFQNITSKYNDAKSYYWKLAPNLVFTGENWKSVKLNGSIDGNGVKFTKLDQTLFSTVKTVSKANSVIKNFDITADIINTGWTSAVVSAAYVGIDMINVNVHGQIIGVTGVASFMTFLYDYIDDVVFTIKDSISDAKVVALTGSAAGFIAHPMYHTRSKMTLKVIDSAFTGTLVGQQGFYWFTNFYAGTSDIEATYSQTFFDAYELENNHYYMNDVTNKPYVGTYMVPSNKGGQGMMDTIYNGPKQSLNSSALELPETKGDPISVVKVEGATRAVAFLRIAPNDVNNSGNYVSTYMTEEIDLTGVLAGSVFQTSQIKYFNIAINPEGVMSSGPVGDTYNVVHSFYGHTHNGADVYVIQYNGDEIVSIQSVRIAEKNS
;
A
#
# COMPACT_ATOMS: atom_id res chain seq x y z
N MET A 1 -44.71 -16.84 5.14
CA MET A 1 -44.55 -18.21 4.58
C MET A 1 -43.85 -19.19 5.55
N LYS A 2 -44.11 -19.17 6.87
CA LYS A 2 -43.45 -20.09 7.83
C LYS A 2 -44.38 -21.15 8.48
N LYS A 3 -45.69 -21.15 8.17
CA LYS A 3 -46.65 -22.14 8.72
C LYS A 3 -46.92 -23.35 7.80
N LYS A 4 -46.61 -23.30 6.50
CA LYS A 4 -46.91 -24.38 5.55
C LYS A 4 -45.86 -25.52 5.52
N VAL A 5 -44.62 -25.24 5.90
CA VAL A 5 -43.51 -26.22 5.88
C VAL A 5 -43.55 -27.18 7.08
N ILE A 6 -44.05 -26.72 8.23
CA ILE A 6 -44.17 -27.56 9.43
C ILE A 6 -45.34 -28.55 9.27
N THR A 7 -46.42 -28.14 8.61
CA THR A 7 -47.59 -29.01 8.39
C THR A 7 -47.29 -30.17 7.44
N SER A 8 -46.48 -29.97 6.39
CA SER A 8 -46.10 -31.07 5.49
C SER A 8 -45.20 -32.09 6.19
N ALA A 9 -44.25 -31.64 7.02
CA ALA A 9 -43.38 -32.54 7.77
C ALA A 9 -44.17 -33.41 8.78
N ILE A 10 -45.15 -32.83 9.47
CA ILE A 10 -46.01 -33.56 10.41
C ILE A 10 -46.89 -34.58 9.67
N LEU A 11 -47.42 -34.23 8.49
CA LEU A 11 -48.21 -35.16 7.68
C LEU A 11 -47.36 -36.33 7.15
N THR A 12 -46.11 -36.09 6.76
CA THR A 12 -45.20 -37.17 6.31
C THR A 12 -44.80 -38.10 7.46
N ILE A 13 -44.53 -37.55 8.65
CA ILE A 13 -44.25 -38.35 9.85
C ILE A 13 -45.48 -39.15 10.26
N ALA A 14 -46.67 -38.55 10.21
CA ALA A 14 -47.93 -39.25 10.48
C ALA A 14 -48.21 -40.35 9.45
N LEU A 15 -47.90 -40.13 8.17
CA LEU A 15 -48.04 -41.15 7.12
C LEU A 15 -47.06 -42.32 7.34
N ALA A 16 -45.80 -42.04 7.71
CA ALA A 16 -44.81 -43.06 8.03
C ALA A 16 -45.19 -43.87 9.29
N LEU A 17 -45.71 -43.22 10.33
CA LEU A 17 -46.28 -43.89 11.51
C LEU A 17 -47.53 -44.71 11.18
N SER A 18 -48.35 -44.26 10.22
CA SER A 18 -49.54 -44.99 9.76
C SER A 18 -49.16 -46.25 8.97
N ILE A 19 -48.08 -46.21 8.20
CA ILE A 19 -47.54 -47.38 7.49
C ILE A 19 -46.90 -48.36 8.48
N LEU A 20 -46.15 -47.87 9.47
CA LEU A 20 -45.59 -48.68 10.55
C LEU A 20 -46.70 -49.34 11.40
N LEU A 21 -47.71 -48.58 11.82
CA LEU A 21 -48.84 -49.13 12.60
C LEU A 21 -49.74 -50.04 11.75
N GLY A 22 -49.92 -49.74 10.46
CA GLY A 22 -50.68 -50.57 9.52
C GLY A 22 -49.99 -51.90 9.20
N ALA A 23 -48.66 -51.91 9.08
CA ALA A 23 -47.88 -53.14 8.92
C ALA A 23 -47.96 -54.04 10.16
N THR A 24 -47.97 -53.46 11.37
CA THR A 24 -48.09 -54.23 12.62
C THR A 24 -49.52 -54.73 12.87
N TYR A 25 -50.56 -53.98 12.50
CA TYR A 25 -51.96 -54.42 12.63
C TYR A 25 -52.35 -55.51 11.60
N ALA A 26 -51.76 -55.46 10.39
CA ALA A 26 -51.96 -56.49 9.38
C ALA A 26 -51.28 -57.82 9.73
N LEU A 27 -50.19 -57.79 10.50
CA LEU A 27 -49.42 -58.99 10.87
C LEU A 27 -50.03 -59.78 12.05
N PHE A 28 -50.92 -59.17 12.86
CA PHE A 28 -51.37 -59.78 14.13
C PHE A 28 -52.87 -59.79 14.42
N THR A 29 -53.75 -59.47 13.45
CA THR A 29 -55.20 -59.57 13.69
C THR A 29 -56.00 -60.06 12.47
N SER A 30 -56.14 -61.38 12.33
CA SER A 30 -57.44 -62.01 12.04
C SER A 30 -57.38 -63.52 12.25
N GLU A 31 -58.24 -64.05 13.13
CA GLU A 31 -58.69 -65.44 13.01
C GLU A 31 -59.64 -65.49 11.79
N SER A 32 -59.34 -66.37 10.83
CA SER A 32 -60.30 -66.74 9.78
C SER A 32 -60.74 -68.18 9.98
N THR A 33 -62.06 -68.38 10.04
CA THR A 33 -62.64 -69.70 9.89
C THR A 33 -62.60 -70.10 8.41
N LYS A 34 -61.59 -70.93 8.13
CA LYS A 34 -61.38 -71.88 7.01
C LYS A 34 -60.61 -71.42 5.74
N ASN A 35 -59.41 -72.02 5.67
CA ASN A 35 -58.84 -72.81 4.56
C ASN A 35 -57.69 -72.24 3.71
N ILE A 36 -56.88 -71.28 4.19
CA ILE A 36 -55.44 -71.23 3.88
C ILE A 36 -54.70 -70.73 5.13
N GLU A 37 -54.02 -71.65 5.83
CA GLU A 37 -53.06 -71.31 6.88
C GLU A 37 -51.73 -71.02 6.17
N VAL A 38 -51.36 -69.74 6.00
CA VAL A 38 -49.98 -69.40 5.62
C VAL A 38 -49.16 -69.47 6.90
N THR A 39 -48.74 -70.68 7.24
CA THR A 39 -47.74 -70.88 8.29
C THR A 39 -46.42 -70.32 7.76
N SER A 40 -45.98 -69.17 8.26
CA SER A 40 -44.64 -68.68 7.95
C SER A 40 -43.61 -69.72 8.41
N GLY A 41 -42.58 -69.96 7.60
CA GLY A 41 -41.55 -70.96 7.90
C GLY A 41 -40.76 -70.54 9.14
N LYS A 42 -41.05 -71.14 10.28
CA LYS A 42 -40.36 -70.95 11.55
C LYS A 42 -39.10 -71.82 11.55
N VAL A 43 -37.94 -71.19 11.61
CA VAL A 43 -36.64 -71.86 11.82
C VAL A 43 -36.38 -71.96 13.32
N SER A 44 -36.20 -73.18 13.81
CA SER A 44 -35.93 -73.52 15.22
C SER A 44 -35.11 -74.80 15.25
N ILE A 45 -33.87 -74.72 15.72
CA ILE A 45 -32.99 -75.87 15.92
C ILE A 45 -32.57 -75.93 17.38
N VAL A 46 -32.41 -77.15 17.90
CA VAL A 46 -31.92 -77.41 19.25
C VAL A 46 -30.64 -78.21 19.13
N ALA A 47 -29.55 -77.70 19.72
CA ALA A 47 -28.26 -78.37 19.78
C ALA A 47 -27.89 -78.66 21.24
N GLN A 48 -27.56 -79.90 21.55
CA GLN A 48 -27.24 -80.33 22.91
C GLN A 48 -26.04 -81.27 22.93
N VAL A 49 -25.09 -81.03 23.84
CA VAL A 49 -24.00 -81.97 24.10
C VAL A 49 -24.57 -83.25 24.71
N ASN A 50 -24.28 -84.39 24.09
CA ASN A 50 -24.66 -85.69 24.62
C ASN A 50 -23.75 -86.07 25.79
N GLN A 51 -24.21 -85.85 27.01
CA GLN A 51 -23.44 -86.08 28.24
C GLN A 51 -22.91 -87.52 28.38
N SER A 52 -23.57 -88.50 27.75
CA SER A 52 -23.12 -89.90 27.78
C SER A 52 -21.99 -90.22 26.80
N SER A 53 -21.70 -89.33 25.86
CA SER A 53 -20.62 -89.46 24.87
C SER A 53 -19.27 -88.88 25.32
N ILE A 54 -19.23 -88.22 26.48
CA ILE A 54 -18.03 -87.50 26.93
C ILE A 54 -16.95 -88.50 27.33
N GLN A 55 -15.79 -88.39 26.69
CA GLN A 55 -14.60 -89.15 27.02
C GLN A 55 -13.39 -88.21 27.11
N THR A 56 -12.44 -88.51 27.99
CA THR A 56 -11.16 -87.77 28.10
C THR A 56 -9.98 -88.72 28.09
N LYS A 57 -8.80 -88.20 27.76
CA LYS A 57 -7.54 -88.94 27.80
C LYS A 57 -6.39 -88.08 28.31
N GLU A 58 -5.30 -88.76 28.67
CA GLU A 58 -3.97 -88.22 28.86
C GLU A 58 -2.98 -88.90 27.89
N LEU A 59 -1.78 -88.33 27.77
CA LEU A 59 -0.72 -88.81 26.87
C LEU A 59 -0.45 -90.31 26.99
N GLY A 60 -0.46 -91.01 25.85
CA GLY A 60 -0.15 -92.45 25.78
C GLY A 60 -1.27 -93.39 26.28
N LYS A 61 -2.44 -92.87 26.64
CA LYS A 61 -3.63 -93.65 27.02
C LYS A 61 -4.76 -93.51 26.01
N ALA A 62 -5.64 -94.53 25.98
CA ALA A 62 -6.88 -94.46 25.20
C ALA A 62 -7.93 -93.58 25.91
N TYR A 63 -8.87 -93.03 25.14
CA TYR A 63 -10.04 -92.30 25.67
C TYR A 63 -10.85 -93.16 26.64
N GLN A 64 -11.24 -92.56 27.77
CA GLN A 64 -12.06 -93.18 28.82
C GLN A 64 -13.26 -92.30 29.15
N ASP A 65 -14.37 -92.94 29.50
CA ASP A 65 -15.63 -92.25 29.81
C ASP A 65 -15.49 -91.26 30.97
N GLY A 66 -16.07 -90.07 30.80
CA GLY A 66 -16.07 -88.97 31.76
C GLY A 66 -15.05 -87.87 31.45
N ALA A 67 -15.18 -86.74 32.16
CA ALA A 67 -14.39 -85.51 31.95
C ALA A 67 -13.12 -85.39 32.84
N GLY A 68 -12.75 -86.45 33.56
CA GLY A 68 -11.72 -86.40 34.60
C GLY A 68 -10.48 -87.26 34.35
N ASN A 69 -10.27 -87.73 33.12
CA ASN A 69 -9.18 -88.66 32.76
C ASN A 69 -7.99 -87.97 32.06
N THR A 70 -7.87 -86.65 32.19
CA THR A 70 -6.70 -85.83 31.82
C THR A 70 -5.61 -85.92 32.90
N PHE A 71 -4.34 -85.66 32.56
CA PHE A 71 -3.23 -85.81 33.52
C PHE A 71 -3.25 -84.77 34.63
N ALA A 72 -3.27 -83.48 34.24
CA ALA A 72 -3.29 -82.34 35.16
C ALA A 72 -4.28 -81.25 34.74
N GLY A 73 -4.78 -81.31 33.50
CA GLY A 73 -5.79 -80.39 32.99
C GLY A 73 -7.20 -80.71 33.46
N ALA A 74 -8.12 -79.78 33.23
CA ALA A 74 -9.54 -79.92 33.54
C ALA A 74 -10.39 -79.60 32.29
N VAL A 75 -11.45 -80.38 32.10
CA VAL A 75 -12.45 -80.19 31.05
C VAL A 75 -13.81 -79.99 31.71
N VAL A 76 -14.41 -78.82 31.52
CA VAL A 76 -15.70 -78.46 32.14
C VAL A 76 -16.72 -78.08 31.08
N PHE A 77 -17.84 -78.81 31.04
CA PHE A 77 -18.96 -78.51 30.15
C PHE A 77 -19.98 -77.60 30.85
N GLN A 78 -20.32 -76.48 30.21
CA GLN A 78 -21.35 -75.53 30.66
C GLN A 78 -22.31 -75.24 29.50
N ALA A 79 -23.46 -75.93 29.46
CA ALA A 79 -24.44 -75.82 28.37
C ALA A 79 -23.81 -76.00 26.97
N ASN A 80 -23.59 -74.92 26.22
CA ASN A 80 -22.98 -74.89 24.89
C ASN A 80 -21.51 -74.42 24.89
N GLU A 81 -20.88 -74.34 26.06
CA GLU A 81 -19.50 -73.92 26.26
C GLU A 81 -18.66 -75.04 26.88
N ILE A 82 -17.39 -75.13 26.49
CA ILE A 82 -16.41 -76.07 27.04
C ILE A 82 -15.21 -75.27 27.53
N VAL A 83 -14.92 -75.35 28.83
CA VAL A 83 -13.74 -74.73 29.42
C VAL A 83 -12.65 -75.79 29.54
N LEU A 84 -11.50 -75.51 28.92
CA LEU A 84 -10.29 -76.31 28.98
C LEU A 84 -9.25 -75.54 29.79
N GLU A 85 -8.79 -76.12 30.89
CA GLU A 85 -7.82 -75.47 31.78
C GLU A 85 -6.61 -76.37 31.99
N ARG A 86 -5.41 -75.78 31.99
CA ARG A 86 -4.16 -76.44 32.39
C ARG A 86 -3.88 -77.77 31.66
N LEU A 87 -4.29 -77.88 30.40
CA LEU A 87 -4.01 -79.06 29.59
C LEU A 87 -2.50 -79.25 29.45
N VAL A 88 -2.05 -80.50 29.48
CA VAL A 88 -0.67 -80.88 29.13
C VAL A 88 -0.65 -81.61 27.79
N PRO A 89 0.50 -81.67 27.08
CA PRO A 89 0.59 -82.33 25.78
C PRO A 89 0.02 -83.76 25.82
N GLY A 90 -0.89 -84.09 24.90
CA GLY A 90 -1.62 -85.36 24.83
C GLY A 90 -2.91 -85.43 25.64
N ASP A 91 -3.24 -84.42 26.46
CA ASP A 91 -4.58 -84.30 27.05
C ASP A 91 -5.61 -84.00 25.96
N GLY A 92 -6.76 -84.69 26.01
CA GLY A 92 -7.82 -84.48 25.03
C GLY A 92 -9.22 -84.86 25.51
N VAL A 93 -10.23 -84.36 24.81
CA VAL A 93 -11.65 -84.61 25.04
C VAL A 93 -12.35 -85.05 23.75
N LYS A 94 -13.29 -85.99 23.89
CA LYS A 94 -14.25 -86.44 22.87
C LYS A 94 -15.67 -86.27 23.36
N PHE A 95 -16.57 -85.84 22.49
CA PHE A 95 -18.00 -85.76 22.75
C PHE A 95 -18.78 -85.60 21.44
N THR A 96 -20.08 -85.86 21.49
CA THR A 96 -21.01 -85.69 20.38
C THR A 96 -22.02 -84.59 20.70
N VAL A 97 -22.40 -83.78 19.71
CA VAL A 97 -23.50 -82.81 19.81
C VAL A 97 -24.66 -83.29 18.94
N ASP A 98 -25.82 -83.47 19.56
CA ASP A 98 -27.06 -83.85 18.90
C ASP A 98 -27.82 -82.59 18.45
N ILE A 99 -28.21 -82.56 17.17
CA ILE A 99 -28.88 -81.43 16.51
C ILE A 99 -30.27 -81.88 16.05
N THR A 100 -31.30 -81.26 16.62
CA THR A 100 -32.70 -81.57 16.32
C THR A 100 -33.36 -80.40 15.59
N ASN A 101 -34.10 -80.70 14.52
CA ASN A 101 -34.88 -79.71 13.79
C ASN A 101 -36.32 -79.62 14.33
N ASP A 102 -36.56 -78.63 15.20
CA ASP A 102 -37.87 -78.26 15.75
C ASP A 102 -38.62 -77.23 14.89
N SER A 103 -38.13 -76.97 13.67
CA SER A 103 -38.75 -76.10 12.69
C SER A 103 -40.01 -76.73 12.09
N ASN A 104 -40.86 -75.90 11.48
CA ASN A 104 -41.95 -76.41 10.62
C ASN A 104 -41.55 -76.50 9.13
N VAL A 105 -40.29 -76.24 8.80
CA VAL A 105 -39.70 -76.27 7.45
C VAL A 105 -38.34 -76.94 7.45
N ILE A 106 -37.89 -77.44 6.29
CA ILE A 106 -36.52 -77.94 6.10
C ILE A 106 -35.55 -76.79 6.37
N VAL A 107 -34.47 -77.08 7.08
CA VAL A 107 -33.40 -76.11 7.37
C VAL A 107 -32.09 -76.56 6.75
N LYS A 108 -31.23 -75.58 6.47
CA LYS A 108 -29.78 -75.80 6.34
C LYS A 108 -29.14 -75.35 7.66
N TYR A 109 -28.26 -76.15 8.23
CA TYR A 109 -27.53 -75.78 9.43
C TYR A 109 -26.02 -75.95 9.24
N ARG A 110 -25.23 -75.26 10.07
CA ARG A 110 -23.79 -75.50 10.21
C ARG A 110 -23.34 -75.25 11.64
N VAL A 111 -22.22 -75.87 12.02
CA VAL A 111 -21.59 -75.68 13.32
C VAL A 111 -20.53 -74.61 13.22
N LYS A 112 -20.50 -73.71 14.21
CA LYS A 112 -19.46 -72.71 14.42
C LYS A 112 -18.77 -72.97 15.76
N ILE A 113 -17.44 -72.95 15.74
CA ILE A 113 -16.58 -73.09 16.93
C ILE A 113 -15.68 -71.87 17.01
N SER A 114 -15.57 -71.28 18.20
CA SER A 114 -14.69 -70.13 18.47
C SER A 114 -14.21 -70.12 19.92
N SER A 115 -13.12 -69.41 20.19
CA SER A 115 -12.64 -69.17 21.55
C SER A 115 -13.20 -67.88 22.16
N VAL A 116 -13.45 -67.91 23.47
CA VAL A 116 -13.67 -66.74 24.32
C VAL A 116 -12.81 -66.90 25.57
N ALA A 117 -12.31 -65.79 26.13
CA ALA A 117 -11.55 -65.83 27.38
C ALA A 117 -12.43 -66.28 28.57
N PRO A 118 -12.03 -67.29 29.36
CA PRO A 118 -12.62 -67.53 30.67
C PRO A 118 -12.47 -66.30 31.58
N VAL A 119 -13.37 -66.16 32.56
CA VAL A 119 -13.33 -65.04 33.51
C VAL A 119 -12.00 -65.04 34.28
N GLY A 120 -11.23 -63.95 34.16
CA GLY A 120 -9.94 -63.80 34.84
C GLY A 120 -8.72 -64.28 34.04
N VAL A 121 -8.90 -64.71 32.79
CA VAL A 121 -7.83 -65.11 31.86
C VAL A 121 -7.61 -64.02 30.82
N ASP A 122 -6.36 -63.75 30.44
CA ASP A 122 -6.05 -62.83 29.35
C ASP A 122 -6.59 -63.41 28.02
N PRO A 123 -7.36 -62.64 27.21
CA PRO A 123 -7.80 -63.08 25.90
C PRO A 123 -6.68 -63.61 24.99
N LYS A 124 -5.45 -63.07 25.11
CA LYS A 124 -4.30 -63.53 24.34
C LYS A 124 -3.86 -64.93 24.73
N ASP A 125 -3.79 -65.21 26.02
CA ASP A 125 -3.45 -66.53 26.56
C ASP A 125 -4.52 -67.57 26.22
N SER A 126 -5.79 -67.14 26.26
CA SER A 126 -6.93 -67.99 25.91
C SER A 126 -6.96 -68.37 24.43
N GLN A 127 -6.67 -67.40 23.57
CA GLN A 127 -6.58 -67.61 22.13
C GLN A 127 -5.32 -68.40 21.75
N LEU A 128 -4.20 -68.17 22.45
CA LEU A 128 -2.96 -68.91 22.28
C LEU A 128 -3.17 -70.40 22.54
N LEU A 129 -3.77 -70.77 23.68
CA LEU A 129 -4.11 -72.16 23.97
C LEU A 129 -5.10 -72.74 22.94
N PHE A 130 -6.15 -72.00 22.56
CA PHE A 130 -7.12 -72.48 21.57
C PHE A 130 -6.49 -72.78 20.20
N SER A 131 -5.62 -71.88 19.73
CA SER A 131 -4.92 -72.06 18.45
C SER A 131 -4.01 -73.27 18.44
N ALA A 132 -3.47 -73.68 19.59
CA ALA A 132 -2.60 -74.84 19.70
C ALA A 132 -3.33 -76.18 19.64
N LEU A 133 -4.67 -76.20 19.75
CA LEU A 133 -5.44 -77.45 19.79
C LEU A 133 -5.58 -78.07 18.39
N ASN A 134 -5.48 -79.40 18.34
CA ASN A 134 -5.96 -80.19 17.22
C ASN A 134 -7.45 -80.45 17.39
N PHE A 135 -8.22 -80.23 16.34
CA PHE A 135 -9.64 -80.50 16.27
C PHE A 135 -9.93 -81.53 15.19
N ASN A 136 -10.82 -82.47 15.49
CA ASN A 136 -11.54 -83.27 14.50
C ASN A 136 -13.03 -83.05 14.75
N VAL A 137 -13.74 -82.52 13.75
CA VAL A 137 -15.17 -82.21 13.85
C VAL A 137 -15.90 -82.84 12.69
N GLY A 138 -16.79 -83.80 12.97
CA GLY A 138 -17.54 -84.52 11.94
C GLY A 138 -16.66 -85.26 10.92
N GLY A 139 -15.42 -85.62 11.28
CA GLY A 139 -14.44 -86.26 10.41
C GLY A 139 -13.47 -85.30 9.70
N SER A 140 -13.61 -83.98 9.87
CA SER A 140 -12.69 -82.97 9.34
C SER A 140 -11.63 -82.60 10.38
N ASP A 141 -10.35 -82.86 10.07
CA ASP A 141 -9.20 -82.51 10.91
C ASP A 141 -8.68 -81.09 10.63
N PHE A 142 -8.44 -80.30 11.67
CA PHE A 142 -7.83 -78.97 11.56
C PHE A 142 -7.08 -78.55 12.84
N ASN A 143 -6.11 -77.65 12.67
CA ASN A 143 -5.29 -77.09 13.74
C ASN A 143 -4.89 -75.63 13.43
N ASN A 144 -4.26 -74.96 14.41
CA ASN A 144 -3.88 -73.55 14.31
C ASN A 144 -5.08 -72.62 14.07
N VAL A 145 -6.27 -72.97 14.57
CA VAL A 145 -7.53 -72.28 14.24
C VAL A 145 -7.96 -71.35 15.37
N ILE A 146 -8.57 -70.21 15.03
CA ILE A 146 -9.26 -69.31 15.97
C ILE A 146 -10.77 -69.24 15.71
N LEU A 147 -11.23 -69.69 14.54
CA LEU A 147 -12.65 -69.89 14.24
C LEU A 147 -12.83 -70.96 13.15
N TYR A 148 -13.79 -71.85 13.36
CA TYR A 148 -14.20 -72.87 12.39
C TYR A 148 -15.71 -72.76 12.11
N ARG A 149 -16.11 -72.88 10.84
CA ARG A 149 -17.49 -73.15 10.44
C ARG A 149 -17.56 -74.36 9.51
N SER A 150 -18.42 -75.32 9.81
CA SER A 150 -18.65 -76.46 8.92
C SER A 150 -19.37 -76.04 7.64
N ALA A 151 -19.34 -76.91 6.62
CA ALA A 151 -20.23 -76.78 5.48
C ALA A 151 -21.71 -76.81 5.91
N TRP A 152 -22.57 -76.20 5.11
CA TRP A 152 -24.01 -76.21 5.32
C TRP A 152 -24.60 -77.59 5.00
N THR A 153 -25.30 -78.17 5.98
CA THR A 153 -25.96 -79.48 5.88
C THR A 153 -27.48 -79.33 5.95
N ASN A 154 -28.21 -80.08 5.12
CA ASN A 154 -29.67 -80.09 5.14
C ASN A 154 -30.19 -80.98 6.27
N LEU A 155 -31.16 -80.49 7.04
CA LEU A 155 -31.86 -81.27 8.07
C LEU A 155 -33.38 -81.20 7.88
N ALA A 156 -33.99 -82.37 7.68
CA ALA A 156 -35.43 -82.49 7.46
C ALA A 156 -36.23 -82.27 8.76
N VAL A 157 -37.51 -81.94 8.65
CA VAL A 157 -38.40 -81.81 9.82
C VAL A 157 -38.73 -83.21 10.36
N GLY A 158 -38.60 -83.41 11.67
CA GLY A 158 -38.97 -84.68 12.33
C GLY A 158 -38.05 -85.86 12.01
N SER A 159 -36.88 -85.64 11.41
CA SER A 159 -35.84 -86.67 11.33
C SER A 159 -35.27 -86.98 12.72
N ASN A 160 -34.61 -88.15 12.87
CA ASN A 160 -33.78 -88.39 14.04
C ASN A 160 -32.75 -87.25 14.19
N PRO A 161 -32.31 -86.92 15.42
CA PRO A 161 -31.25 -85.95 15.63
C PRO A 161 -30.04 -86.30 14.77
N ASP A 162 -29.49 -85.30 14.10
CA ASP A 162 -28.18 -85.44 13.46
C ASP A 162 -27.10 -85.28 14.52
N SER A 163 -25.99 -86.01 14.41
CA SER A 163 -24.97 -86.07 15.45
C SER A 163 -23.62 -85.70 14.86
N ILE A 164 -22.95 -84.74 15.49
CA ILE A 164 -21.61 -84.31 15.09
C ILE A 164 -20.63 -84.67 16.19
N ASP A 165 -19.62 -85.46 15.82
CA ASP A 165 -18.53 -85.87 16.71
C ASP A 165 -17.46 -84.78 16.78
N PHE A 166 -16.95 -84.55 17.99
CA PHE A 166 -15.86 -83.63 18.29
C PHE A 166 -14.75 -84.39 19.01
N GLU A 167 -13.53 -84.23 18.54
CA GLU A 167 -12.29 -84.63 19.21
C GLU A 167 -11.37 -83.42 19.27
N ILE A 168 -10.96 -83.05 20.48
CA ILE A 168 -10.12 -81.87 20.74
C ILE A 168 -8.95 -82.32 21.59
N GLU A 169 -7.72 -82.03 21.16
CA GLU A 169 -6.50 -82.48 21.83
C GLU A 169 -5.41 -81.41 21.78
N LEU A 170 -4.67 -81.24 22.89
CA LEU A 170 -3.41 -80.51 22.85
C LEU A 170 -2.32 -81.44 22.27
N PRO A 171 -1.68 -81.09 21.13
CA PRO A 171 -0.75 -81.98 20.45
C PRO A 171 0.38 -82.50 21.36
N GLU A 172 0.82 -83.74 21.15
CA GLU A 172 1.92 -84.34 21.92
C GLU A 172 3.25 -83.55 21.78
N THR A 173 3.39 -82.77 20.71
CA THR A 173 4.54 -81.92 20.42
C THR A 173 4.45 -80.51 21.04
N ALA A 174 3.38 -80.18 21.76
CA ALA A 174 3.18 -78.85 22.33
C ALA A 174 4.22 -78.53 23.42
N GLY A 175 4.75 -77.30 23.40
CA GLY A 175 5.77 -76.83 24.34
C GLY A 175 5.21 -76.21 25.63
N ASN A 176 6.10 -75.70 26.47
CA ASN A 176 5.75 -75.13 27.78
C ASN A 176 5.00 -73.79 27.69
N GLU A 177 4.95 -73.17 26.52
CA GLU A 177 4.24 -71.91 26.27
C GLU A 177 2.73 -71.99 26.52
N TYR A 178 2.16 -73.19 26.60
CA TYR A 178 0.73 -73.42 26.89
C TYR A 178 0.46 -73.83 28.35
N GLN A 179 1.51 -73.92 29.18
CA GLN A 179 1.38 -74.33 30.56
C GLN A 179 0.53 -73.33 31.37
N ASP A 180 -0.34 -73.86 32.23
CA ASP A 180 -1.23 -73.11 33.11
C ASP A 180 -2.28 -72.21 32.40
N LEU A 181 -2.39 -72.28 31.07
CA LEU A 181 -3.36 -71.50 30.31
C LEU A 181 -4.76 -72.12 30.36
N ALA A 182 -5.77 -71.32 29.99
CA ALA A 182 -7.16 -71.74 29.93
C ALA A 182 -7.91 -71.13 28.74
N THR A 183 -8.77 -71.92 28.10
CA THR A 183 -9.58 -71.47 26.98
C THR A 183 -11.02 -71.93 27.09
N LYS A 184 -11.96 -71.09 26.66
CA LYS A 184 -13.38 -71.44 26.59
C LYS A 184 -13.81 -71.54 25.13
N ILE A 185 -14.20 -72.75 24.73
CA ILE A 185 -14.71 -73.06 23.41
C ILE A 185 -16.21 -72.84 23.42
N VAL A 186 -16.70 -71.97 22.54
CA VAL A 186 -18.12 -71.69 22.35
C VAL A 186 -18.59 -72.44 21.11
N LEU A 187 -19.59 -73.29 21.30
CA LEU A 187 -20.27 -74.04 20.24
C LEU A 187 -21.56 -73.32 19.88
N VAL A 188 -21.73 -72.99 18.60
CA VAL A 188 -22.94 -72.37 18.07
C VAL A 188 -23.40 -73.15 16.85
N VAL A 189 -24.70 -73.44 16.77
CA VAL A 189 -25.31 -74.00 15.55
C VAL A 189 -26.11 -72.90 14.89
N GLU A 190 -25.73 -72.57 13.65
CA GLU A 190 -26.42 -71.60 12.81
C GLU A 190 -27.41 -72.33 11.90
N ALA A 191 -28.63 -71.83 11.73
CA ALA A 191 -29.61 -72.41 10.80
C ALA A 191 -30.35 -71.35 9.99
N VAL A 192 -30.63 -71.69 8.73
CA VAL A 192 -31.42 -70.90 7.78
C VAL A 192 -32.48 -71.79 7.12
N GLN A 193 -33.47 -71.19 6.47
CA GLN A 193 -34.45 -71.94 5.69
C GLN A 193 -33.77 -72.71 4.55
N GLY A 194 -34.26 -73.91 4.23
CA GLY A 194 -33.63 -74.80 3.25
C GLY A 194 -33.51 -74.22 1.82
N ASN A 195 -34.28 -73.18 1.49
CA ASN A 195 -34.23 -72.48 0.21
C ASN A 195 -33.30 -71.24 0.22
N ALA A 196 -32.66 -70.91 1.34
CA ALA A 196 -31.71 -69.80 1.38
C ALA A 196 -30.47 -70.10 0.51
N GLU A 197 -30.04 -69.09 -0.26
CA GLU A 197 -28.72 -69.10 -0.91
C GLU A 197 -27.64 -68.92 0.15
N VAL A 198 -26.68 -69.84 0.16
CA VAL A 198 -25.58 -69.87 1.13
C VAL A 198 -24.29 -70.20 0.39
N THR A 199 -23.18 -69.59 0.83
CA THR A 199 -21.85 -69.89 0.32
C THR A 199 -21.51 -71.36 0.60
N ALA A 200 -21.03 -72.08 -0.41
CA ALA A 200 -20.66 -73.48 -0.28
C ALA A 200 -19.27 -73.64 0.35
N GLY A 201 -19.11 -74.67 1.19
CA GLY A 201 -17.80 -75.06 1.76
C GLY A 201 -17.67 -74.88 3.27
N GLU A 202 -16.59 -75.43 3.82
CA GLU A 202 -16.12 -75.19 5.19
C GLU A 202 -15.33 -73.87 5.25
N GLU A 203 -15.30 -73.23 6.41
CA GLU A 203 -14.55 -71.99 6.65
C GLU A 203 -13.62 -72.18 7.86
N ILE A 204 -12.33 -71.90 7.68
CA ILE A 204 -11.31 -72.06 8.71
C ILE A 204 -10.50 -70.76 8.80
N ILE A 205 -10.49 -70.12 9.97
CA ILE A 205 -9.63 -68.96 10.26
C ILE A 205 -8.47 -69.42 11.14
N ARG A 206 -7.23 -69.27 10.65
CA ARG A 206 -6.02 -69.70 11.37
C ARG A 206 -5.27 -68.56 12.05
N LEU A 207 -4.59 -68.87 13.15
CA LEU A 207 -3.61 -68.03 13.82
C LEU A 207 -2.23 -68.68 13.66
N ASP A 208 -1.52 -68.33 12.60
CA ASP A 208 -0.06 -68.38 12.58
C ASP A 208 0.45 -66.95 12.37
N GLY A 209 1.76 -66.73 12.47
CA GLY A 209 2.38 -65.39 12.29
C GLY A 209 2.15 -64.74 10.92
N SER A 210 1.34 -65.32 10.03
CA SER A 210 0.84 -64.84 8.74
C SER A 210 -0.64 -65.19 8.58
N ALA A 211 -1.52 -64.47 9.27
CA ALA A 211 -2.96 -64.73 9.21
C ALA A 211 -3.50 -64.46 7.79
N ASN A 212 -3.66 -65.51 6.98
CA ASN A 212 -4.36 -65.47 5.71
C ASN A 212 -5.88 -65.56 5.95
N LEU A 213 -6.61 -64.45 5.82
CA LEU A 213 -8.08 -64.49 5.69
C LEU A 213 -8.45 -64.75 4.25
N THR A 214 -9.31 -65.73 3.98
CA THR A 214 -9.78 -66.02 2.61
C THR A 214 -11.28 -65.87 2.48
N ASP A 215 -11.74 -65.08 1.50
CA ASP A 215 -13.14 -64.98 1.09
C ASP A 215 -13.22 -64.80 -0.44
N ASN A 216 -14.12 -65.54 -1.09
CA ASN A 216 -14.24 -65.62 -2.56
C ASN A 216 -12.91 -65.84 -3.32
N GLY A 217 -11.98 -66.60 -2.73
CA GLY A 217 -10.67 -66.90 -3.30
C GLY A 217 -9.62 -65.78 -3.15
N ILE A 218 -10.00 -64.60 -2.63
CA ILE A 218 -9.05 -63.54 -2.26
C ILE A 218 -8.45 -63.87 -0.90
N SER A 219 -7.13 -63.74 -0.74
CA SER A 219 -6.45 -63.91 0.54
C SER A 219 -5.85 -62.61 1.06
N LEU A 220 -6.02 -62.30 2.35
CA LEU A 220 -5.36 -61.20 3.05
C LEU A 220 -4.33 -61.74 4.05
N ASP A 221 -3.06 -61.39 3.91
CA ASP A 221 -2.03 -61.60 4.93
C ASP A 221 -1.95 -60.37 5.84
N ILE A 222 -2.48 -60.52 7.06
CA ILE A 222 -2.66 -59.41 8.01
C ILE A 222 -1.57 -59.47 9.09
N PRO A 223 -0.69 -58.44 9.17
CA PRO A 223 0.36 -58.43 10.17
C PRO A 223 -0.19 -58.21 11.58
N ALA A 224 0.51 -58.77 12.57
CA ALA A 224 0.19 -58.58 13.98
C ALA A 224 0.12 -57.09 14.34
N GLY A 225 -0.98 -56.67 14.97
CA GLY A 225 -1.22 -55.29 15.39
C GLY A 225 -2.04 -54.43 14.40
N ALA A 226 -2.42 -54.95 13.23
CA ALA A 226 -3.29 -54.23 12.28
C ALA A 226 -4.76 -54.17 12.72
N ILE A 227 -5.18 -55.13 13.56
CA ILE A 227 -6.56 -55.28 14.07
C ILE A 227 -6.61 -54.93 15.56
N GLU A 228 -7.76 -54.48 16.05
CA GLU A 228 -7.98 -54.20 17.48
C GLU A 228 -7.85 -55.47 18.34
N ASP A 229 -7.16 -55.35 19.48
CA ASP A 229 -6.88 -56.48 20.37
C ASP A 229 -8.19 -57.16 20.83
N GLY A 230 -8.28 -58.48 20.68
CA GLY A 230 -9.45 -59.28 21.08
C GLY A 230 -10.61 -59.30 20.07
N GLN A 231 -10.49 -58.66 18.91
CA GLN A 231 -11.45 -58.78 17.82
C GLN A 231 -11.10 -59.95 16.89
N ILE A 232 -12.11 -60.67 16.41
CA ILE A 232 -11.93 -61.73 15.41
C ILE A 232 -11.91 -61.07 14.03
N PRO A 233 -10.85 -61.25 13.22
CA PRO A 233 -10.83 -60.75 11.85
C PRO A 233 -11.97 -61.34 11.02
N VAL A 234 -12.78 -60.48 10.38
CA VAL A 234 -13.79 -60.90 9.40
C VAL A 234 -13.58 -60.11 8.12
N ILE A 235 -13.22 -60.80 7.04
CA ILE A 235 -13.19 -60.25 5.70
C ILE A 235 -14.56 -60.41 5.05
N THR A 236 -14.98 -59.43 4.27
CA THR A 236 -16.10 -59.57 3.33
C THR A 236 -15.66 -59.06 1.97
N VAL A 237 -15.77 -59.91 0.95
CA VAL A 237 -15.45 -59.60 -0.45
C VAL A 237 -16.72 -59.69 -1.27
N SER A 238 -17.10 -58.58 -1.88
CA SER A 238 -18.18 -58.53 -2.88
C SER A 238 -17.64 -58.16 -4.25
N HIS A 239 -18.18 -58.80 -5.28
CA HIS A 239 -17.91 -58.49 -6.68
C HIS A 239 -19.00 -57.55 -7.18
N GLU A 240 -18.61 -56.43 -7.76
CA GLU A 240 -19.53 -55.50 -8.42
C GLU A 240 -19.44 -55.71 -9.94
N GLU A 241 -20.56 -55.59 -10.65
CA GLU A 241 -20.59 -55.80 -12.11
C GLU A 241 -19.92 -54.65 -12.88
N THR A 242 -19.93 -53.43 -12.32
CA THR A 242 -19.39 -52.23 -12.97
C THR A 242 -18.77 -51.27 -11.97
N PRO A 243 -17.62 -50.63 -12.27
CA PRO A 243 -17.06 -49.59 -11.43
C PRO A 243 -17.95 -48.33 -11.45
N ASN A 244 -17.73 -47.41 -10.51
CA ASN A 244 -18.45 -46.14 -10.43
C ASN A 244 -17.97 -45.07 -11.44
N PHE A 245 -17.19 -45.46 -12.44
CA PHE A 245 -16.66 -44.62 -13.51
C PHE A 245 -16.74 -45.34 -14.85
N GLU A 246 -16.59 -44.60 -15.94
CA GLU A 246 -16.65 -45.16 -17.29
C GLU A 246 -15.27 -45.67 -17.73
N VAL A 247 -15.25 -46.88 -18.29
CA VAL A 247 -14.05 -47.49 -18.83
C VAL A 247 -14.11 -47.42 -20.35
N VAL A 248 -13.23 -46.64 -20.94
CA VAL A 248 -13.15 -46.43 -22.39
C VAL A 248 -11.88 -47.11 -22.90
N GLY A 249 -12.07 -48.24 -23.57
CA GLY A 249 -10.96 -49.03 -24.06
C GLY A 249 -11.42 -50.19 -24.94
N PRO A 250 -10.47 -50.93 -25.52
CA PRO A 250 -10.80 -52.05 -26.38
C PRO A 250 -11.53 -53.16 -25.60
N GLU A 251 -12.42 -53.89 -26.28
CA GLU A 251 -13.29 -54.92 -25.67
C GLU A 251 -12.52 -56.07 -24.98
N ASP A 252 -11.19 -56.14 -25.14
CA ASP A 252 -10.32 -57.18 -24.56
C ASP A 252 -9.77 -56.83 -23.16
N VAL A 253 -10.03 -55.64 -22.62
CA VAL A 253 -9.57 -55.26 -21.27
C VAL A 253 -10.30 -56.09 -20.22
N VAL A 254 -9.54 -56.81 -19.39
CA VAL A 254 -10.09 -57.56 -18.26
C VAL A 254 -10.22 -56.64 -17.06
N ILE A 255 -11.41 -56.60 -16.46
CA ILE A 255 -11.76 -55.75 -15.31
C ILE A 255 -12.32 -56.65 -14.20
N LYS A 256 -11.81 -56.52 -12.97
CA LYS A 256 -12.47 -57.06 -11.78
C LYS A 256 -12.65 -55.96 -10.74
N VAL A 257 -13.90 -55.69 -10.36
CA VAL A 257 -14.25 -54.72 -9.30
C VAL A 257 -14.50 -55.48 -8.01
N LEU A 258 -13.74 -55.14 -6.99
CA LEU A 258 -13.67 -55.86 -5.72
C LEU A 258 -13.90 -54.89 -4.58
N LYS A 259 -15.01 -55.03 -3.88
CA LYS A 259 -15.26 -54.31 -2.64
C LYS A 259 -14.86 -55.19 -1.47
N ILE A 260 -13.77 -54.82 -0.80
CA ILE A 260 -13.20 -55.55 0.33
C ILE A 260 -13.51 -54.77 1.60
N GLU A 261 -14.07 -55.44 2.61
CA GLU A 261 -14.35 -54.87 3.93
C GLU A 261 -13.63 -55.69 5.01
N LEU A 262 -12.92 -55.00 5.91
CA LEU A 262 -12.32 -55.57 7.11
C LEU A 262 -12.71 -54.70 8.32
N PRO A 263 -13.93 -54.87 8.90
CA PRO A 263 -14.49 -53.96 9.89
C PRO A 263 -13.65 -53.82 11.17
N GLN A 264 -12.80 -54.80 11.47
CA GLN A 264 -11.96 -54.85 12.67
C GLN A 264 -10.58 -54.19 12.47
N LEU A 265 -10.31 -53.65 11.27
CA LEU A 265 -9.09 -52.88 11.01
C LEU A 265 -9.02 -51.67 11.94
N ARG A 266 -7.87 -51.46 12.58
CA ARG A 266 -7.68 -50.26 13.41
C ARG A 266 -7.89 -49.00 12.57
N PRO A 267 -8.63 -47.98 13.06
CA PRO A 267 -8.90 -46.75 12.30
C PRO A 267 -7.65 -46.01 11.80
N ASN A 268 -6.49 -46.22 12.42
CA ASN A 268 -5.20 -45.63 12.04
C ASN A 268 -4.15 -46.71 11.72
N ASN A 269 -4.56 -47.83 11.13
CA ASN A 269 -3.61 -48.87 10.72
C ASN A 269 -2.58 -48.31 9.73
N ASN A 270 -1.31 -48.48 10.05
CA ASN A 270 -0.17 -48.15 9.17
C ASN A 270 0.66 -49.38 8.80
N LEU A 271 0.22 -50.58 9.20
CA LEU A 271 0.89 -51.83 8.88
C LEU A 271 0.39 -52.34 7.52
N PRO A 272 1.29 -52.71 6.59
CA PRO A 272 0.90 -53.17 5.26
C PRO A 272 0.27 -54.56 5.33
N ILE A 273 -0.94 -54.69 4.79
CA ILE A 273 -1.69 -55.93 4.61
C ILE A 273 -1.51 -56.37 3.17
N THR A 274 -1.08 -57.61 2.94
CA THR A 274 -0.92 -58.14 1.58
C THR A 274 -2.23 -58.75 1.12
N VAL A 275 -2.72 -58.35 -0.06
CA VAL A 275 -3.92 -58.88 -0.70
C VAL A 275 -3.51 -59.69 -1.92
N LYS A 276 -3.99 -60.92 -2.07
CA LYS A 276 -3.82 -61.74 -3.29
C LYS A 276 -5.17 -61.97 -3.96
N ILE A 277 -5.28 -61.59 -5.22
CA ILE A 277 -6.47 -61.75 -6.06
C ILE A 277 -6.22 -62.91 -7.04
N PRO A 278 -7.08 -63.96 -7.08
CA PRO A 278 -6.92 -65.06 -8.02
C PRO A 278 -7.27 -64.62 -9.45
N VAL A 279 -6.48 -65.09 -10.42
CA VAL A 279 -6.62 -64.78 -11.85
C VAL A 279 -6.43 -66.03 -12.71
N ASP A 280 -7.10 -66.08 -13.87
CA ASP A 280 -7.15 -67.29 -14.71
C ASP A 280 -5.86 -67.53 -15.52
N ARG A 281 -5.02 -66.50 -15.62
CA ARG A 281 -3.72 -66.51 -16.32
C ARG A 281 -2.74 -65.61 -15.61
N LYS A 282 -1.45 -65.79 -15.86
CA LYS A 282 -0.42 -64.84 -15.40
C LYS A 282 -0.65 -63.47 -16.06
N MET A 283 -0.72 -62.41 -15.25
CA MET A 283 -0.94 -61.03 -15.70
C MET A 283 0.27 -60.17 -15.30
N GLU A 284 1.28 -60.11 -16.17
CA GLU A 284 2.56 -59.43 -15.88
C GLU A 284 2.39 -57.91 -15.75
N ASP A 285 1.46 -57.32 -16.51
CA ASP A 285 1.21 -55.87 -16.57
C ASP A 285 -0.01 -55.44 -15.76
N ALA A 286 -0.59 -56.34 -14.96
CA ALA A 286 -1.78 -56.04 -14.17
C ALA A 286 -1.54 -54.92 -13.18
N VAL A 287 -2.51 -54.02 -13.03
CA VAL A 287 -2.48 -52.96 -12.01
C VAL A 287 -3.79 -53.00 -11.23
N VAL A 288 -3.68 -52.88 -9.91
CA VAL A 288 -4.83 -52.71 -9.02
C VAL A 288 -4.94 -51.23 -8.71
N TYR A 289 -6.12 -50.65 -8.86
CA TYR A 289 -6.40 -49.28 -8.46
C TYR A 289 -7.27 -49.28 -7.21
N TYR A 290 -6.84 -48.51 -6.21
CA TYR A 290 -7.67 -48.19 -5.06
C TYR A 290 -8.66 -47.09 -5.42
N ASN A 291 -9.94 -47.31 -5.13
CA ASN A 291 -11.03 -46.38 -5.34
C ASN A 291 -11.81 -46.14 -4.04
N ASN A 292 -11.85 -44.89 -3.58
CA ASN A 292 -12.65 -44.49 -2.42
C ASN A 292 -13.84 -43.59 -2.78
N GLY A 293 -14.17 -43.51 -4.07
CA GLY A 293 -15.20 -42.63 -4.62
C GLY A 293 -14.74 -41.21 -4.93
N THR A 294 -13.51 -40.82 -4.56
CA THR A 294 -12.92 -39.50 -4.86
C THR A 294 -11.53 -39.58 -5.47
N ILE A 295 -10.79 -40.66 -5.22
CA ILE A 295 -9.42 -40.88 -5.69
C ILE A 295 -9.36 -42.23 -6.39
N LEU A 296 -8.62 -42.28 -7.50
CA LEU A 296 -8.22 -43.52 -8.18
C LEU A 296 -6.68 -43.60 -8.14
N GLU A 297 -6.14 -44.46 -7.27
CA GLU A 297 -4.69 -44.57 -7.03
C GLU A 297 -4.14 -45.92 -7.48
N ALA A 298 -3.10 -45.91 -8.31
CA ALA A 298 -2.44 -47.15 -8.76
C ALA A 298 -1.64 -47.79 -7.62
N MET A 299 -1.91 -49.05 -7.35
CA MET A 299 -1.20 -49.88 -6.36
C MET A 299 -0.08 -50.66 -7.05
N HIS A 300 1.05 -50.80 -6.36
CA HIS A 300 2.12 -51.68 -6.84
C HIS A 300 1.68 -53.14 -6.75
N THR A 301 1.67 -53.81 -7.89
CA THR A 301 1.23 -55.20 -8.05
C THR A 301 2.40 -56.14 -8.32
N VAL A 302 2.25 -57.40 -7.91
CA VAL A 302 3.21 -58.48 -8.16
C VAL A 302 2.44 -59.69 -8.70
N PRO A 303 2.72 -60.17 -9.92
CA PRO A 303 2.17 -61.42 -10.40
C PRO A 303 2.82 -62.60 -9.65
N LEU A 304 2.00 -63.52 -9.13
CA LEU A 304 2.45 -64.70 -8.39
C LEU A 304 1.88 -65.97 -9.03
N GLU A 305 2.61 -67.08 -8.88
CA GLU A 305 2.16 -68.41 -9.22
C GLU A 305 2.40 -69.33 -8.02
N GLU A 306 1.34 -69.88 -7.45
CA GLU A 306 1.38 -70.75 -6.28
C GLU A 306 0.57 -72.02 -6.58
N ASN A 307 1.19 -73.19 -6.48
CA ASN A 307 0.55 -74.49 -6.71
C ASN A 307 -0.20 -74.62 -8.06
N GLY A 308 0.27 -73.93 -9.11
CA GLY A 308 -0.35 -73.92 -10.44
C GLY A 308 -1.56 -72.98 -10.59
N GLN A 309 -1.84 -72.14 -9.58
CA GLN A 309 -2.80 -71.04 -9.65
C GLN A 309 -2.06 -69.69 -9.77
N PHE A 310 -2.64 -68.77 -10.53
CA PHE A 310 -2.08 -67.43 -10.72
C PHE A 310 -2.79 -66.42 -9.82
N PHE A 311 -2.00 -65.50 -9.25
CA PHE A 311 -2.51 -64.42 -8.41
C PHE A 311 -1.89 -63.08 -8.82
N VAL A 312 -2.63 -62.00 -8.55
CA VAL A 312 -2.09 -60.64 -8.51
C VAL A 312 -2.06 -60.22 -7.05
N SER A 313 -0.86 -59.90 -6.54
CA SER A 313 -0.65 -59.49 -5.16
C SER A 313 -0.38 -57.99 -5.07
N PHE A 314 -0.93 -57.31 -4.06
CA PHE A 314 -0.61 -55.92 -3.74
C PHE A 314 -0.65 -55.72 -2.22
N THR A 315 -0.14 -54.59 -1.72
CA THR A 315 -0.23 -54.26 -0.29
C THR A 315 -1.10 -53.04 -0.07
N THR A 316 -1.84 -53.01 1.04
CA THR A 316 -2.69 -51.88 1.43
C THR A 316 -2.69 -51.70 2.94
N THR A 317 -3.05 -50.50 3.42
CA THR A 317 -3.21 -50.23 4.85
C THR A 317 -4.66 -50.01 5.26
N HIS A 318 -5.57 -49.98 4.28
CA HIS A 318 -6.98 -49.61 4.41
C HIS A 318 -7.82 -50.41 3.43
N PHE A 319 -9.15 -50.34 3.50
CA PHE A 319 -10.04 -51.12 2.65
C PHE A 319 -11.17 -50.25 2.09
N SER A 320 -11.48 -50.43 0.80
CA SER A 320 -12.58 -49.80 0.08
C SER A 320 -12.87 -50.62 -1.19
N GLU A 321 -13.11 -49.97 -2.32
CA GLU A 321 -13.18 -50.61 -3.63
C GLU A 321 -11.78 -50.71 -4.27
N TYR A 322 -11.49 -51.86 -4.87
CA TYR A 322 -10.28 -52.15 -5.61
C TYR A 322 -10.65 -52.62 -7.01
N ILE A 323 -9.95 -52.11 -8.02
CA ILE A 323 -10.24 -52.41 -9.41
C ILE A 323 -8.98 -52.97 -10.06
N LEU A 324 -9.03 -54.23 -10.45
CA LEU A 324 -7.96 -54.89 -11.17
C LEU A 324 -8.16 -54.71 -12.67
N PHE A 325 -7.16 -54.14 -13.33
CA PHE A 325 -7.03 -54.15 -14.79
C PHE A 325 -5.88 -55.06 -15.21
N ASP A 326 -5.97 -55.66 -16.41
CA ASP A 326 -4.89 -56.49 -16.97
C ASP A 326 -3.69 -55.72 -17.51
N ARG A 327 -3.81 -54.40 -17.59
CA ARG A 327 -2.80 -53.46 -18.06
C ARG A 327 -3.01 -52.09 -17.39
N PRO A 328 -1.99 -51.22 -17.34
CA PRO A 328 -2.12 -49.89 -16.74
C PRO A 328 -3.00 -48.94 -17.58
N ILE A 329 -3.77 -48.10 -16.90
CA ILE A 329 -4.43 -46.92 -17.48
C ILE A 329 -3.35 -45.98 -18.05
N GLU A 330 -3.59 -45.42 -19.23
CA GLU A 330 -2.67 -44.44 -19.83
C GLU A 330 -3.08 -43.01 -19.51
N ALA A 331 -4.38 -42.74 -19.51
CA ALA A 331 -4.93 -41.43 -19.22
C ALA A 331 -6.30 -41.53 -18.56
N ARG A 332 -6.69 -40.49 -17.83
CA ARG A 332 -8.06 -40.31 -17.35
C ARG A 332 -8.58 -38.94 -17.77
N VAL A 333 -9.85 -38.88 -18.14
CA VAL A 333 -10.54 -37.64 -18.45
C VAL A 333 -11.54 -37.37 -17.34
N VAL A 334 -11.41 -36.22 -16.71
CA VAL A 334 -12.31 -35.76 -15.64
C VAL A 334 -13.20 -34.67 -16.22
N SER A 335 -14.48 -35.02 -16.36
CA SER A 335 -15.56 -34.14 -16.81
C SER A 335 -16.65 -34.06 -15.72
N ASN A 336 -17.91 -34.30 -16.06
CA ASN A 336 -18.99 -34.60 -15.10
C ASN A 336 -18.90 -36.03 -14.56
N THR A 337 -18.25 -36.92 -15.30
CA THR A 337 -17.96 -38.32 -14.97
C THR A 337 -16.46 -38.56 -15.09
N LEU A 338 -15.93 -39.49 -14.31
CA LEU A 338 -14.56 -39.98 -14.49
C LEU A 338 -14.57 -41.00 -15.64
N GLU A 339 -13.71 -40.80 -16.62
CA GLU A 339 -13.48 -41.74 -17.71
C GLU A 339 -12.01 -42.19 -17.68
N VAL A 340 -11.76 -43.49 -17.81
CA VAL A 340 -10.40 -44.05 -17.85
C VAL A 340 -10.09 -44.63 -19.21
N TYR A 341 -8.87 -44.40 -19.69
CA TYR A 341 -8.44 -44.75 -21.03
C TYR A 341 -7.15 -45.56 -21.01
N PHE A 342 -7.11 -46.61 -21.84
CA PHE A 342 -5.91 -47.43 -22.07
C PHE A 342 -5.12 -46.98 -23.31
N ASN A 343 -5.47 -45.83 -23.87
CA ASN A 343 -4.78 -45.17 -24.96
C ASN A 343 -4.89 -43.65 -24.75
N ALA A 344 -3.77 -42.96 -24.52
CA ALA A 344 -3.81 -41.52 -24.27
C ALA A 344 -4.27 -40.70 -25.50
N GLU A 345 -4.03 -41.21 -26.71
CA GLU A 345 -4.50 -40.56 -27.94
C GLU A 345 -6.03 -40.58 -28.03
N GLU A 346 -6.65 -41.70 -27.64
CA GLU A 346 -8.10 -41.83 -27.55
C GLU A 346 -8.69 -40.89 -26.50
N ALA A 347 -8.04 -40.79 -25.33
CA ALA A 347 -8.41 -39.84 -24.27
C ALA A 347 -8.37 -38.38 -24.75
N LEU A 348 -7.34 -38.00 -25.51
CA LEU A 348 -7.23 -36.65 -26.06
C LEU A 348 -8.30 -36.38 -27.13
N ARG A 349 -8.71 -37.39 -27.92
CA ARG A 349 -9.77 -37.23 -28.93
C ARG A 349 -11.15 -37.11 -28.30
N SER A 350 -11.43 -37.89 -27.26
CA SER A 350 -12.72 -37.91 -26.57
C SER A 350 -12.96 -36.66 -25.73
N ALA A 351 -11.91 -36.13 -25.09
CA ALA A 351 -12.00 -34.96 -24.22
C ALA A 351 -12.71 -33.78 -24.90
N THR A 352 -13.51 -33.05 -24.13
CA THR A 352 -14.30 -31.90 -24.55
C THR A 352 -13.83 -30.62 -23.86
N SER A 353 -14.19 -29.44 -24.40
CA SER A 353 -13.77 -28.16 -23.80
C SER A 353 -14.22 -28.03 -22.35
N GLY A 354 -13.28 -27.80 -21.44
CA GLY A 354 -13.50 -27.75 -19.99
C GLY A 354 -12.96 -28.97 -19.24
N ASP A 355 -12.78 -30.10 -19.93
CA ASP A 355 -12.31 -31.34 -19.30
C ASP A 355 -10.85 -31.26 -18.87
N ILE A 356 -10.48 -32.06 -17.87
CA ILE A 356 -9.10 -32.24 -17.43
C ILE A 356 -8.63 -33.62 -17.85
N VAL A 357 -7.60 -33.67 -18.68
CA VAL A 357 -6.95 -34.91 -19.13
C VAL A 357 -5.70 -35.11 -18.29
N TYR A 358 -5.69 -36.16 -17.46
CA TYR A 358 -4.51 -36.57 -16.70
C TYR A 358 -3.81 -37.70 -17.43
N LEU A 359 -2.49 -37.60 -17.54
CA LEU A 359 -1.66 -38.69 -18.00
C LEU A 359 -1.23 -39.54 -16.79
N GLU A 360 -1.35 -40.86 -16.91
CA GLU A 360 -1.04 -41.82 -15.82
C GLU A 360 0.24 -42.63 -16.07
N LYS A 361 0.84 -42.51 -17.27
CA LYS A 361 2.16 -43.09 -17.58
C LYS A 361 2.83 -42.37 -18.75
N ASP A 362 4.15 -42.56 -18.90
CA ASP A 362 4.87 -42.11 -20.09
C ASP A 362 4.25 -42.70 -21.35
N THR A 363 3.84 -41.83 -22.26
CA THR A 363 3.08 -42.23 -23.45
C THR A 363 3.70 -41.65 -24.71
N THR A 364 3.71 -42.46 -25.77
CA THR A 364 4.15 -42.04 -27.11
C THR A 364 2.97 -42.08 -28.05
N LEU A 365 2.61 -40.93 -28.63
CA LEU A 365 1.53 -40.83 -29.60
C LEU A 365 1.93 -41.51 -30.90
N SER A 366 0.98 -42.21 -31.52
CA SER A 366 1.24 -43.00 -32.72
C SER A 366 1.36 -42.15 -33.99
N GLU A 367 0.77 -40.97 -33.96
CA GLU A 367 0.80 -39.95 -35.01
C GLU A 367 0.84 -38.53 -34.43
N ALA A 368 0.98 -37.54 -35.32
CA ALA A 368 0.91 -36.13 -34.92
C ALA A 368 -0.50 -35.79 -34.43
N PHE A 369 -0.58 -35.12 -33.28
CA PHE A 369 -1.84 -34.78 -32.62
C PHE A 369 -2.03 -33.28 -32.53
N VAL A 370 -3.24 -32.81 -32.87
CA VAL A 370 -3.63 -31.40 -32.75
C VAL A 370 -4.65 -31.27 -31.63
N ILE A 371 -4.30 -30.53 -30.58
CA ILE A 371 -5.25 -30.16 -29.53
C ILE A 371 -6.07 -28.97 -30.05
N ASP A 372 -7.34 -29.21 -30.35
CA ASP A 372 -8.28 -28.25 -30.94
C ASP A 372 -9.41 -27.80 -30.01
N LYS A 373 -9.40 -28.30 -28.77
CA LYS A 373 -10.39 -28.00 -27.72
C LYS A 373 -9.75 -27.33 -26.51
N ALA A 374 -10.53 -26.56 -25.76
CA ALA A 374 -10.08 -25.86 -24.55
C ALA A 374 -10.04 -26.81 -23.34
N ILE A 375 -9.22 -27.87 -23.43
CA ILE A 375 -8.98 -28.84 -22.35
C ILE A 375 -7.89 -28.34 -21.40
N THR A 376 -7.81 -28.92 -20.21
CA THR A 376 -6.63 -28.83 -19.34
C THR A 376 -5.83 -30.12 -19.43
N LEU A 377 -4.57 -30.04 -19.84
CA LEU A 377 -3.66 -31.17 -19.88
C LEU A 377 -2.81 -31.19 -18.61
N ASP A 378 -2.89 -32.28 -17.85
CA ASP A 378 -2.06 -32.55 -16.69
C ASP A 378 -1.17 -33.77 -16.94
N LEU A 379 0.11 -33.53 -17.19
CA LEU A 379 1.06 -34.61 -17.46
C LEU A 379 1.55 -35.32 -16.18
N GLY A 380 1.25 -34.78 -14.98
CA GLY A 380 1.85 -35.29 -13.75
C GLY A 380 3.39 -35.31 -13.82
N SER A 381 3.98 -36.48 -13.55
CA SER A 381 5.42 -36.73 -13.69
C SER A 381 5.81 -37.38 -15.04
N PHE A 382 4.86 -37.53 -15.95
CA PHE A 382 5.01 -38.35 -17.15
C PHE A 382 5.35 -37.54 -18.39
N ALA A 383 5.92 -38.22 -19.38
CA ALA A 383 6.23 -37.68 -20.69
C ALA A 383 5.11 -37.98 -21.70
N LEU A 384 4.71 -36.95 -22.46
CA LEU A 384 3.92 -37.10 -23.67
C LEU A 384 4.86 -36.92 -24.87
N ASN A 385 5.28 -38.02 -25.48
CA ASN A 385 6.21 -38.04 -26.61
C ASN A 385 5.44 -38.09 -27.94
N GLY A 386 5.85 -37.29 -28.92
CA GLY A 386 5.21 -37.22 -30.24
C GLY A 386 5.05 -35.78 -30.72
N ASP A 387 4.56 -35.62 -31.95
CA ASP A 387 4.32 -34.30 -32.55
C ASP A 387 2.97 -33.75 -32.06
N VAL A 388 2.96 -33.05 -30.93
CA VAL A 388 1.77 -32.37 -30.40
C VAL A 388 1.79 -30.90 -30.76
N THR A 389 0.70 -30.40 -31.34
CA THR A 389 0.53 -28.99 -31.66
C THR A 389 -0.82 -28.47 -31.18
N LEU A 390 -0.93 -27.16 -30.99
CA LEU A 390 -2.18 -26.48 -30.66
C LEU A 390 -2.83 -25.92 -31.91
N ALA A 391 -4.14 -26.10 -32.04
CA ALA A 391 -4.92 -25.41 -33.07
C ALA A 391 -4.88 -23.89 -32.84
N GLN A 392 -5.06 -23.11 -33.91
CA GLN A 392 -5.10 -21.66 -33.81
C GLN A 392 -6.24 -21.20 -32.88
N ASP A 393 -5.96 -20.23 -32.02
CA ASP A 393 -6.90 -19.59 -31.09
C ASP A 393 -7.54 -20.52 -30.03
N VAL A 394 -7.03 -21.74 -29.86
CA VAL A 394 -7.49 -22.65 -28.79
C VAL A 394 -6.97 -22.18 -27.43
N LYS A 395 -7.87 -22.13 -26.43
CA LYS A 395 -7.52 -21.83 -25.02
C LYS A 395 -7.24 -23.09 -24.21
N ALA A 396 -6.47 -24.01 -24.79
CA ALA A 396 -6.04 -25.19 -24.07
C ALA A 396 -5.06 -24.78 -22.97
N ARG A 397 -5.11 -25.48 -21.85
CA ARG A 397 -4.31 -25.19 -20.65
C ARG A 397 -3.37 -26.33 -20.34
N MET A 398 -2.24 -26.04 -19.71
CA MET A 398 -1.33 -27.07 -19.22
C MET A 398 -0.98 -26.87 -17.74
N VAL A 399 -1.05 -27.94 -16.95
CA VAL A 399 -0.63 -27.94 -15.54
C VAL A 399 0.89 -28.04 -15.46
N VAL A 400 1.51 -27.18 -14.65
CA VAL A 400 2.96 -27.14 -14.45
C VAL A 400 3.32 -27.10 -12.95
N ARG A 401 4.31 -27.90 -12.56
CA ARG A 401 4.84 -28.07 -11.20
C ARG A 401 6.35 -27.83 -11.11
N SER A 402 6.98 -27.49 -12.23
CA SER A 402 8.41 -27.23 -12.31
C SER A 402 8.75 -26.28 -13.46
N GLN A 403 9.93 -25.64 -13.41
CA GLN A 403 10.41 -24.84 -14.54
C GLN A 403 10.56 -25.67 -15.82
N THR A 404 10.92 -26.95 -15.69
CA THR A 404 11.03 -27.87 -16.83
C THR A 404 9.68 -28.09 -17.52
N GLU A 405 8.61 -28.30 -16.76
CA GLU A 405 7.25 -28.41 -17.30
C GLU A 405 6.77 -27.09 -17.92
N LEU A 406 7.08 -25.95 -17.31
CA LEU A 406 6.76 -24.64 -17.89
C LEU A 406 7.44 -24.44 -19.24
N ASN A 407 8.72 -24.78 -19.36
CA ASN A 407 9.44 -24.68 -20.63
C ASN A 407 8.80 -25.59 -21.69
N LYS A 408 8.46 -26.84 -21.34
CA LYS A 408 7.76 -27.76 -22.24
C LYS A 408 6.40 -27.22 -22.69
N ALA A 409 5.62 -26.65 -21.77
CA ALA A 409 4.33 -26.04 -22.10
C ALA A 409 4.49 -24.92 -23.13
N ILE A 410 5.50 -24.06 -22.93
CA ILE A 410 5.82 -22.96 -23.86
C ILE A 410 6.28 -23.50 -25.23
N ASP A 411 7.12 -24.53 -25.25
CA ASP A 411 7.62 -25.15 -26.48
C ASP A 411 6.48 -25.77 -27.30
N LEU A 412 5.46 -26.32 -26.63
CA LEU A 412 4.22 -26.82 -27.23
C LEU A 412 3.23 -25.71 -27.63
N GLY A 413 3.53 -24.46 -27.30
CA GLY A 413 2.74 -23.28 -27.66
C GLY A 413 1.66 -22.88 -26.64
N PHE A 414 1.57 -23.51 -25.48
CA PHE A 414 0.57 -23.17 -24.47
C PHE A 414 0.79 -21.75 -23.94
N LYS A 415 -0.31 -20.98 -23.90
CA LYS A 415 -0.34 -19.63 -23.30
C LYS A 415 -1.10 -19.58 -21.99
N ASP A 416 -2.05 -20.49 -21.80
CA ASP A 416 -2.78 -20.61 -20.54
C ASP A 416 -2.14 -21.70 -19.67
N ILE A 417 -1.55 -21.29 -18.55
CA ILE A 417 -0.74 -22.12 -17.66
C ILE A 417 -1.44 -22.26 -16.32
N VAL A 418 -1.62 -23.50 -15.88
CA VAL A 418 -2.17 -23.84 -14.57
C VAL A 418 -1.01 -24.20 -13.64
N ILE A 419 -0.86 -23.47 -12.54
CA ILE A 419 0.14 -23.77 -11.52
C ILE A 419 -0.39 -24.88 -10.61
N GLY A 420 0.34 -26.00 -10.56
CA GLY A 420 0.04 -27.15 -9.71
C GLY A 420 0.74 -27.10 -8.34
N GLN A 421 0.45 -28.09 -7.49
CA GLN A 421 1.03 -28.24 -6.15
C GLN A 421 2.52 -28.64 -6.20
N GLY A 422 3.19 -28.46 -5.05
CA GLY A 422 4.51 -29.04 -4.82
C GLY A 422 5.67 -28.28 -5.46
N LEU A 423 5.44 -27.01 -5.85
CA LEU A 423 6.52 -26.16 -6.36
C LEU A 423 7.66 -26.05 -5.35
N SER A 424 8.86 -26.45 -5.77
CA SER A 424 10.10 -26.36 -4.99
C SER A 424 11.02 -25.22 -5.44
N THR A 425 10.75 -24.64 -6.61
CA THR A 425 11.54 -23.57 -7.24
C THR A 425 10.64 -22.50 -7.86
N THR A 426 11.21 -21.33 -8.15
CA THR A 426 10.50 -20.24 -8.84
C THR A 426 10.21 -20.60 -10.29
N LEU A 427 8.96 -20.39 -10.72
CA LEU A 427 8.58 -20.40 -12.14
C LEU A 427 8.90 -19.05 -12.77
N SER A 428 9.63 -19.04 -13.88
CA SER A 428 10.01 -17.84 -14.63
C SER A 428 9.59 -17.97 -16.08
N VAL A 429 8.84 -16.99 -16.56
CA VAL A 429 8.42 -16.87 -17.96
C VAL A 429 8.96 -15.58 -18.56
N THR A 430 9.38 -15.65 -19.82
CA THR A 430 9.71 -14.47 -20.64
C THR A 430 8.81 -14.46 -21.87
N GLY A 431 8.04 -13.40 -22.05
CA GLY A 431 7.13 -13.23 -23.17
C GLY A 431 5.80 -12.57 -22.77
N SER A 432 4.93 -12.39 -23.76
CA SER A 432 3.65 -11.69 -23.64
C SER A 432 2.48 -12.60 -23.95
N GLY A 433 1.29 -12.25 -23.44
CA GLY A 433 0.03 -12.95 -23.73
C GLY A 433 -0.17 -14.26 -22.96
N PHE A 434 0.54 -14.49 -21.87
CA PHE A 434 0.33 -15.66 -21.02
C PHE A 434 -0.78 -15.42 -19.99
N THR A 435 -1.56 -16.45 -19.67
CA THR A 435 -2.49 -16.48 -18.55
C THR A 435 -2.00 -17.49 -17.51
N PHE A 436 -1.99 -17.12 -16.23
CA PHE A 436 -1.64 -18.01 -15.12
C PHE A 436 -2.83 -18.17 -14.17
N SER A 437 -3.17 -19.41 -13.82
CA SER A 437 -4.24 -19.73 -12.88
C SER A 437 -3.83 -20.90 -11.98
N SER A 438 -4.70 -21.33 -11.06
CA SER A 438 -4.58 -22.65 -10.41
C SER A 438 -5.92 -23.37 -10.44
N LEU A 439 -5.91 -24.71 -10.36
CA LEU A 439 -7.14 -25.51 -10.20
C LEU A 439 -7.59 -25.58 -8.74
N GLU A 440 -6.63 -25.47 -7.83
CA GLU A 440 -6.80 -25.60 -6.39
C GLU A 440 -5.85 -24.63 -5.66
N GLU A 441 -5.93 -24.58 -4.32
CA GLU A 441 -5.08 -23.72 -3.51
C GLU A 441 -3.64 -24.24 -3.45
N VAL A 442 -2.73 -23.57 -4.14
CA VAL A 442 -1.31 -23.96 -4.21
C VAL A 442 -0.59 -23.65 -2.90
N VAL A 443 -0.01 -24.68 -2.28
CA VAL A 443 0.81 -24.54 -1.07
C VAL A 443 2.28 -24.42 -1.42
N PHE A 444 2.83 -23.23 -1.24
CA PHE A 444 4.20 -22.90 -1.55
C PHE A 444 5.10 -22.98 -0.31
N ASN A 445 5.93 -24.04 -0.24
CA ASN A 445 6.80 -24.35 0.90
C ASN A 445 8.29 -24.19 0.59
N ALA A 446 8.63 -23.25 -0.30
CA ALA A 446 10.01 -22.90 -0.61
C ALA A 446 10.31 -21.45 -0.22
N ALA A 447 11.54 -21.19 0.23
CA ALA A 447 12.02 -19.84 0.56
C ALA A 447 12.45 -19.07 -0.71
N VAL A 448 11.64 -19.16 -1.78
CA VAL A 448 11.90 -18.56 -3.10
C VAL A 448 10.63 -17.88 -3.62
N ARG A 449 10.71 -17.20 -4.76
CA ARG A 449 9.51 -16.60 -5.39
C ARG A 449 8.65 -17.69 -6.00
N MET A 450 7.34 -17.50 -6.10
CA MET A 450 6.47 -18.45 -6.80
C MET A 450 6.56 -18.25 -8.31
N LEU A 451 6.35 -17.01 -8.78
CA LEU A 451 6.23 -16.70 -10.19
C LEU A 451 6.95 -15.40 -10.57
N THR A 452 7.71 -15.42 -11.67
CA THR A 452 8.32 -14.25 -12.30
C THR A 452 7.87 -14.16 -13.75
N ILE A 453 7.25 -13.04 -14.11
CA ILE A 453 6.77 -12.74 -15.45
C ILE A 453 7.60 -11.60 -16.03
N ASN A 454 8.33 -11.87 -17.12
CA ASN A 454 9.05 -10.86 -17.89
C ASN A 454 8.38 -10.64 -19.24
N GLY A 455 7.49 -9.65 -19.32
CA GLY A 455 6.81 -9.27 -20.54
C GLY A 455 5.50 -8.53 -20.29
N SER A 456 4.80 -8.20 -21.37
CA SER A 456 3.61 -7.35 -21.33
C SER A 456 2.34 -8.13 -21.66
N ASN A 457 1.16 -7.57 -21.37
CA ASN A 457 -0.14 -8.18 -21.71
C ASN A 457 -0.32 -9.61 -21.13
N ASN A 458 0.24 -9.91 -19.96
CA ASN A 458 0.03 -11.18 -19.27
C ASN A 458 -1.09 -11.05 -18.23
N THR A 459 -1.76 -12.15 -17.94
CA THR A 459 -2.86 -12.21 -16.98
C THR A 459 -2.57 -13.25 -15.90
N ILE A 460 -2.86 -12.93 -14.65
CA ILE A 460 -3.02 -13.90 -13.58
C ILE A 460 -4.51 -13.89 -13.22
N ASP A 461 -5.21 -15.00 -13.37
CA ASP A 461 -6.67 -15.10 -13.18
C ASP A 461 -7.01 -16.35 -12.39
N GLY A 462 -7.69 -16.20 -11.25
CA GLY A 462 -8.10 -17.36 -10.44
C GLY A 462 -6.95 -18.06 -9.72
N LEU A 463 -5.83 -17.37 -9.44
CA LEU A 463 -4.70 -17.97 -8.75
C LEU A 463 -4.93 -17.96 -7.24
N MET A 464 -5.01 -19.15 -6.67
CA MET A 464 -5.19 -19.38 -5.23
C MET A 464 -3.88 -19.93 -4.67
N ALA A 465 -3.20 -19.21 -3.78
CA ALA A 465 -1.91 -19.65 -3.27
C ALA A 465 -1.64 -19.19 -1.82
N LYS A 466 -1.03 -20.06 -1.02
CA LYS A 466 -0.58 -19.77 0.36
C LYS A 466 0.80 -20.36 0.65
N THR A 467 1.42 -19.93 1.74
CA THR A 467 2.65 -20.55 2.26
C THR A 467 2.45 -21.09 3.67
N THR A 468 3.02 -22.26 3.99
CA THR A 468 3.08 -22.75 5.39
C THR A 468 4.41 -22.45 6.07
N LEU A 469 5.35 -21.78 5.38
CA LEU A 469 6.63 -21.44 5.98
C LEU A 469 6.43 -20.41 7.10
N PRO A 470 7.03 -20.63 8.29
CA PRO A 470 7.04 -19.62 9.33
C PRO A 470 7.79 -18.37 8.87
N SER A 471 7.45 -17.21 9.44
CA SER A 471 8.01 -15.91 9.07
C SER A 471 9.55 -15.84 9.14
N SER A 472 10.18 -16.68 9.97
CA SER A 472 11.65 -16.79 10.12
C SER A 472 12.34 -17.57 9.00
N GLN A 473 11.60 -18.36 8.21
CA GLN A 473 12.12 -19.19 7.12
C GLN A 473 11.81 -18.60 5.74
N ARG A 474 11.02 -17.51 5.67
CA ARG A 474 10.82 -16.75 4.44
C ARG A 474 12.04 -15.83 4.26
N ASN A 475 12.65 -15.84 3.08
CA ASN A 475 14.03 -15.39 2.85
C ASN A 475 14.23 -13.90 3.16
N ALA A 476 15.48 -13.56 3.51
CA ALA A 476 15.88 -12.22 3.94
C ALA A 476 16.20 -11.31 2.74
N VAL A 477 15.53 -10.14 2.70
CA VAL A 477 15.76 -9.00 1.79
C VAL A 477 15.29 -9.20 0.32
N ARG A 478 14.19 -8.50 -0.07
CA ARG A 478 13.60 -8.44 -1.43
C ARG A 478 12.88 -9.70 -1.95
N ASP A 479 12.20 -10.40 -1.05
CA ASP A 479 11.39 -11.57 -1.41
C ASP A 479 9.95 -11.18 -1.79
N TYR A 480 9.52 -11.60 -2.99
CA TYR A 480 8.18 -11.34 -3.51
C TYR A 480 7.56 -12.68 -3.91
N ALA A 481 6.27 -12.89 -3.66
CA ALA A 481 5.64 -14.11 -4.16
C ALA A 481 5.51 -14.09 -5.69
N ILE A 482 5.09 -12.96 -6.25
CA ILE A 482 4.96 -12.75 -7.68
C ILE A 482 5.75 -11.51 -8.09
N MET A 483 6.55 -11.64 -9.14
CA MET A 483 7.21 -10.52 -9.81
C MET A 483 6.64 -10.35 -11.21
N ILE A 484 6.19 -9.13 -11.52
CA ILE A 484 5.69 -8.73 -12.84
C ILE A 484 6.61 -7.63 -13.37
N ASN A 485 7.27 -7.91 -14.49
CA ASN A 485 8.17 -7.00 -15.17
C ASN A 485 7.69 -6.76 -16.60
N GLY A 486 7.02 -5.64 -16.84
CA GLY A 486 6.46 -5.26 -18.14
C GLY A 486 5.11 -4.55 -18.05
N SER A 487 4.58 -4.12 -19.19
CA SER A 487 3.40 -3.25 -19.31
C SER A 487 2.09 -4.04 -19.47
N ASN A 488 0.95 -3.41 -19.19
CA ASN A 488 -0.39 -3.96 -19.50
C ASN A 488 -0.71 -5.33 -18.88
N ASN A 489 -0.11 -5.64 -17.73
CA ASN A 489 -0.35 -6.90 -17.05
C ASN A 489 -1.60 -6.81 -16.15
N THR A 490 -2.32 -7.91 -16.01
CA THR A 490 -3.54 -7.99 -15.20
C THR A 490 -3.41 -9.08 -14.14
N VAL A 491 -3.87 -8.81 -12.92
CA VAL A 491 -4.06 -9.81 -11.87
C VAL A 491 -5.50 -9.73 -11.40
N LYS A 492 -6.26 -10.81 -11.44
CA LYS A 492 -7.66 -10.80 -11.04
C LYS A 492 -8.15 -12.10 -10.42
N ASN A 493 -9.26 -12.02 -9.68
CA ASN A 493 -9.94 -13.16 -9.05
C ASN A 493 -9.00 -14.07 -8.22
N SER A 494 -7.96 -13.49 -7.61
CA SER A 494 -6.84 -14.25 -7.04
C SER A 494 -6.74 -14.04 -5.53
N VAL A 495 -6.45 -15.10 -4.79
CA VAL A 495 -6.23 -15.05 -3.34
C VAL A 495 -4.81 -15.52 -3.02
N LEU A 496 -4.00 -14.61 -2.49
CA LEU A 496 -2.57 -14.85 -2.25
C LEU A 496 -2.22 -14.55 -0.80
N SER A 497 -1.90 -15.58 -0.03
CA SER A 497 -1.49 -15.50 1.38
C SER A 497 -0.02 -15.90 1.56
N MET A 498 0.86 -15.12 0.94
CA MET A 498 2.31 -15.36 0.92
C MET A 498 3.10 -14.08 0.57
N GLY A 499 4.43 -14.14 0.72
CA GLY A 499 5.36 -13.08 0.35
C GLY A 499 6.45 -12.85 1.38
N GLY A 500 7.36 -11.94 1.07
CA GLY A 500 8.50 -11.62 1.95
C GLY A 500 8.09 -10.83 3.20
N THR A 501 8.69 -11.17 4.33
CA THR A 501 8.46 -10.54 5.65
C THR A 501 9.42 -9.39 5.96
N HIS A 502 10.52 -9.30 5.22
CA HIS A 502 11.49 -8.23 5.38
C HIS A 502 10.94 -6.88 4.92
N THR A 503 11.56 -5.77 5.32
CA THR A 503 11.25 -4.38 4.93
C THR A 503 11.25 -4.11 3.42
N TRP A 504 11.58 -5.06 2.55
CA TRP A 504 11.48 -4.96 1.09
C TRP A 504 10.65 -6.09 0.46
N GLY A 505 10.07 -6.97 1.27
CA GLY A 505 9.25 -8.06 0.80
C GLY A 505 7.83 -7.62 0.43
N ALA A 506 7.22 -8.32 -0.52
CA ALA A 506 5.86 -8.07 -0.98
C ALA A 506 5.13 -9.36 -1.35
N THR A 507 3.81 -9.32 -1.50
CA THR A 507 3.07 -10.39 -2.20
C THR A 507 3.26 -10.25 -3.71
N ILE A 508 2.99 -9.06 -4.25
CA ILE A 508 3.21 -8.77 -5.68
C ILE A 508 4.17 -7.60 -5.83
N PHE A 509 5.17 -7.78 -6.68
CA PHE A 509 6.14 -6.77 -7.08
C PHE A 509 5.99 -6.43 -8.56
N VAL A 510 5.90 -5.15 -8.88
CA VAL A 510 5.71 -4.64 -10.25
C VAL A 510 6.82 -3.68 -10.64
N THR A 511 7.36 -3.85 -11.85
CA THR A 511 8.36 -2.96 -12.43
C THR A 511 8.32 -2.99 -13.97
N GLY A 512 9.14 -2.16 -14.63
CA GLY A 512 9.31 -2.18 -16.09
C GLY A 512 8.10 -1.72 -16.90
N THR A 513 7.24 -0.87 -16.34
CA THR A 513 6.05 -0.33 -17.03
C THR A 513 6.38 0.95 -17.83
N THR A 514 5.52 1.27 -18.80
CA THR A 514 5.67 2.42 -19.72
C THR A 514 4.57 3.47 -19.50
N ALA A 515 4.78 4.71 -19.94
CA ALA A 515 3.89 5.85 -19.65
C ALA A 515 2.43 5.68 -20.10
N ASP A 516 2.18 4.91 -21.17
CA ASP A 516 0.83 4.68 -21.70
C ASP A 516 0.23 3.33 -21.25
N SER A 517 0.93 2.61 -20.34
CA SER A 517 0.50 1.28 -19.91
C SER A 517 -0.55 1.31 -18.81
N VAL A 518 -1.41 0.29 -18.77
CA VAL A 518 -2.42 0.10 -17.72
C VAL A 518 -2.23 -1.25 -17.05
N THR A 519 -1.74 -1.28 -15.82
CA THR A 519 -1.64 -2.52 -15.02
C THR A 519 -2.84 -2.62 -14.09
N THR A 520 -3.58 -3.73 -14.14
CA THR A 520 -4.86 -3.87 -13.43
C THR A 520 -4.79 -4.96 -12.37
N PHE A 521 -5.33 -4.67 -11.19
CA PHE A 521 -5.56 -5.60 -10.09
C PHE A 521 -7.05 -5.58 -9.75
N SER A 522 -7.79 -6.67 -9.98
CA SER A 522 -9.26 -6.66 -9.86
C SER A 522 -9.76 -7.87 -9.07
N ASN A 523 -10.57 -7.67 -8.03
CA ASN A 523 -11.06 -8.76 -7.18
C ASN A 523 -9.91 -9.65 -6.63
N ILE A 524 -8.87 -9.01 -6.08
CA ILE A 524 -7.76 -9.73 -5.44
C ILE A 524 -7.86 -9.67 -3.91
N ARG A 525 -7.45 -10.75 -3.24
CA ARG A 525 -7.34 -10.79 -1.78
C ARG A 525 -5.92 -11.17 -1.36
N LEU A 526 -5.24 -10.26 -0.67
CA LEU A 526 -3.83 -10.43 -0.30
C LEU A 526 -3.64 -10.53 1.22
N ASN A 527 -2.84 -11.51 1.64
CA ASN A 527 -2.32 -11.75 2.99
C ASN A 527 -3.36 -11.94 4.10
N GLU A 528 -4.47 -12.64 3.81
CA GLU A 528 -5.56 -12.81 4.78
C GLU A 528 -5.13 -13.44 6.13
N ILE A 529 -4.04 -14.23 6.15
CA ILE A 529 -3.50 -14.90 7.34
C ILE A 529 -2.70 -13.93 8.22
N THR A 530 -3.18 -13.67 9.45
CA THR A 530 -2.65 -12.66 10.38
C THR A 530 -1.20 -12.89 10.84
N SER A 531 -0.76 -14.13 11.03
CA SER A 531 0.58 -14.46 11.53
C SER A 531 1.66 -14.57 10.43
N ALA A 532 1.25 -14.56 9.16
CA ALA A 532 2.10 -14.87 8.01
C ALA A 532 2.09 -13.80 6.90
N ARG A 533 1.67 -12.56 7.22
CA ARG A 533 1.54 -11.50 6.21
C ARG A 533 2.88 -11.07 5.63
N ALA A 534 2.90 -10.83 4.32
CA ALA A 534 3.99 -10.10 3.69
C ALA A 534 4.11 -8.68 4.26
N PHE A 535 5.32 -8.14 4.27
CA PHE A 535 5.55 -6.76 4.70
C PHE A 535 4.87 -5.76 3.76
N ARG A 536 4.72 -6.09 2.48
CA ARG A 536 3.88 -5.33 1.55
C ARG A 536 2.84 -6.19 0.86
N GLY A 537 1.64 -5.65 0.62
CA GLY A 537 0.69 -6.25 -0.31
C GLY A 537 1.19 -6.09 -1.73
N LEU A 538 1.10 -4.86 -2.25
CA LEU A 538 1.57 -4.46 -3.56
C LEU A 538 2.80 -3.55 -3.44
N LEU A 539 3.86 -3.86 -4.19
CA LEU A 539 5.06 -3.03 -4.30
C LEU A 539 5.32 -2.66 -5.77
N PHE A 540 5.38 -1.36 -6.04
CA PHE A 540 5.70 -0.81 -7.35
C PHE A 540 7.06 -0.12 -7.29
N ASN A 541 7.97 -0.46 -8.20
CA ASN A 541 9.30 0.15 -8.27
C ASN A 541 9.46 0.95 -9.57
N GLY A 542 9.40 2.28 -9.44
CA GLY A 542 9.62 3.25 -10.52
C GLY A 542 8.70 3.04 -11.71
N TYR A 543 7.41 2.79 -11.46
CA TYR A 543 6.45 2.49 -12.52
C TYR A 543 6.04 3.76 -13.26
N ASN A 544 5.82 3.63 -14.57
CA ASN A 544 5.19 4.65 -15.42
C ASN A 544 3.80 4.15 -15.87
N GLY A 545 2.91 5.08 -16.22
CA GLY A 545 1.55 4.76 -16.64
C GLY A 545 0.56 4.59 -15.49
N THR A 546 -0.56 3.94 -15.76
CA THR A 546 -1.68 3.82 -14.81
C THR A 546 -1.70 2.45 -14.15
N VAL A 547 -1.84 2.43 -12.82
CA VAL A 547 -2.19 1.23 -12.07
C VAL A 547 -3.63 1.38 -11.59
N ILE A 548 -4.45 0.37 -11.85
CA ILE A 548 -5.84 0.30 -11.37
C ILE A 548 -5.93 -0.85 -10.37
N VAL A 549 -6.44 -0.59 -9.18
CA VAL A 549 -6.78 -1.60 -8.17
C VAL A 549 -8.28 -1.49 -7.88
N GLU A 550 -9.04 -2.55 -8.08
CA GLU A 550 -10.51 -2.52 -7.92
C GLU A 550 -11.03 -3.77 -7.19
N ASP A 551 -12.14 -3.62 -6.46
CA ASP A 551 -12.86 -4.71 -5.78
C ASP A 551 -11.96 -5.58 -4.86
N SER A 552 -10.91 -4.99 -4.28
CA SER A 552 -9.81 -5.76 -3.69
C SER A 552 -9.72 -5.63 -2.17
N LEU A 553 -9.28 -6.70 -1.51
CA LEU A 553 -8.95 -6.72 -0.09
C LEU A 553 -7.43 -6.88 0.08
N ILE A 554 -6.76 -5.82 0.50
CA ILE A 554 -5.31 -5.85 0.69
C ILE A 554 -5.01 -5.69 2.18
N THR A 555 -4.42 -6.74 2.74
CA THR A 555 -3.86 -6.72 4.08
C THR A 555 -2.35 -6.93 4.03
N SER A 556 -1.61 -6.42 5.01
CA SER A 556 -0.15 -6.59 5.08
C SER A 556 0.34 -6.39 6.51
N SER A 557 1.57 -6.80 6.81
CA SER A 557 2.24 -6.48 8.09
C SER A 557 2.93 -5.11 8.08
N GLY A 558 3.17 -4.55 6.89
CA GLY A 558 3.71 -3.21 6.69
C GLY A 558 2.78 -2.35 5.85
N TYR A 559 3.10 -2.26 4.55
CA TYR A 559 2.39 -1.40 3.60
C TYR A 559 1.38 -2.16 2.75
N THR A 560 0.13 -1.70 2.69
CA THR A 560 -0.86 -2.30 1.79
C THR A 560 -0.46 -2.05 0.34
N ILE A 561 -0.11 -0.80 0.05
CA ILE A 561 0.44 -0.35 -1.23
C ILE A 561 1.70 0.47 -0.97
N ASN A 562 2.77 0.13 -1.70
CA ASN A 562 4.02 0.87 -1.67
C ASN A 562 4.48 1.21 -3.08
N ILE A 563 4.79 2.48 -3.31
CA ILE A 563 5.42 2.97 -4.54
C ILE A 563 6.80 3.50 -4.15
N ASP A 564 7.83 2.96 -4.79
CA ASP A 564 9.23 3.38 -4.64
C ASP A 564 9.72 4.04 -5.94
N GLY A 565 10.61 5.05 -5.82
CA GLY A 565 11.06 5.90 -6.93
C GLY A 565 10.04 6.95 -7.38
N SER A 566 10.41 7.88 -8.27
CA SER A 566 9.57 8.98 -8.76
C SER A 566 9.19 8.82 -10.24
N SER A 567 7.96 9.19 -10.62
CA SER A 567 7.52 9.28 -12.03
C SER A 567 6.75 10.58 -12.24
N SER A 568 6.76 11.17 -13.44
CA SER A 568 5.92 12.33 -13.79
C SER A 568 4.63 11.94 -14.52
N THR A 569 4.46 10.66 -14.84
CA THR A 569 3.29 10.11 -15.59
C THR A 569 2.57 9.00 -14.83
N GLY A 570 3.15 8.54 -13.72
CA GLY A 570 2.58 7.47 -12.91
C GLY A 570 1.30 7.90 -12.22
N LYS A 571 0.23 7.13 -12.44
CA LYS A 571 -1.07 7.31 -11.76
C LYS A 571 -1.49 6.02 -11.07
N LEU A 572 -1.98 6.11 -9.84
CA LEU A 572 -2.63 5.00 -9.12
C LEU A 572 -4.09 5.33 -8.90
N ILE A 573 -4.98 4.45 -9.32
CA ILE A 573 -6.43 4.55 -9.10
C ILE A 573 -6.85 3.31 -8.30
N VAL A 574 -7.50 3.53 -7.15
CA VAL A 574 -8.02 2.47 -6.29
C VAL A 574 -9.52 2.64 -6.15
N ASN A 575 -10.31 1.66 -6.58
CA ASN A 575 -11.77 1.69 -6.57
C ASN A 575 -12.32 0.58 -5.68
N ASP A 576 -13.39 0.86 -4.94
CA ASP A 576 -14.24 -0.16 -4.29
C ASP A 576 -13.45 -1.20 -3.46
N SER A 577 -12.36 -0.77 -2.83
CA SER A 577 -11.38 -1.67 -2.19
C SER A 577 -11.25 -1.42 -0.69
N VAL A 578 -10.79 -2.45 0.03
CA VAL A 578 -10.50 -2.39 1.47
C VAL A 578 -8.99 -2.52 1.70
N LEU A 579 -8.40 -1.48 2.30
CA LEU A 579 -6.98 -1.40 2.60
C LEU A 579 -6.76 -1.43 4.12
N LYS A 580 -6.12 -2.49 4.64
CA LYS A 580 -5.83 -2.62 6.07
C LYS A 580 -4.35 -2.41 6.39
N GLY A 581 -3.99 -1.17 6.72
CA GLY A 581 -2.62 -0.79 7.04
C GLY A 581 -2.14 0.45 6.28
N TRP A 582 -0.81 0.62 6.22
CA TRP A 582 -0.17 1.85 5.78
C TRP A 582 0.02 1.92 4.25
N THR A 583 -0.30 3.04 3.59
CA THR A 583 0.12 3.33 2.21
C THR A 583 1.36 4.23 2.17
N SER A 584 2.32 3.93 1.30
CA SER A 584 3.59 4.69 1.26
C SER A 584 3.48 6.07 0.62
N TYR A 585 4.62 6.76 0.56
CA TYR A 585 4.80 8.09 -0.04
C TYR A 585 5.77 7.98 -1.22
N SER A 586 5.52 8.74 -2.29
CA SER A 586 6.53 9.09 -3.28
C SER A 586 6.18 10.37 -4.04
N LYS A 587 7.20 11.13 -4.50
CA LYS A 587 7.02 12.33 -5.33
C LYS A 587 6.73 11.96 -6.79
N GLY A 588 5.91 12.79 -7.44
CA GLY A 588 5.59 12.77 -8.86
C GLY A 588 4.31 12.00 -9.23
N TYR A 589 3.72 11.25 -8.30
CA TYR A 589 2.51 10.46 -8.56
C TYR A 589 1.23 11.20 -8.19
N GLU A 590 0.21 11.00 -9.02
CA GLU A 590 -1.18 11.30 -8.68
C GLU A 590 -1.87 10.00 -8.25
N VAL A 591 -2.52 10.03 -7.08
CA VAL A 591 -3.22 8.88 -6.51
C VAL A 591 -4.66 9.22 -6.21
N GLU A 592 -5.58 8.38 -6.65
CA GLU A 592 -7.02 8.51 -6.44
C GLU A 592 -7.55 7.25 -5.74
N PHE A 593 -8.29 7.44 -4.65
CA PHE A 593 -9.05 6.41 -3.97
C PHE A 593 -10.54 6.75 -4.09
N ASN A 594 -11.33 5.85 -4.67
CA ASN A 594 -12.76 6.03 -4.91
C ASN A 594 -13.54 4.93 -4.19
N ASN A 595 -14.61 5.29 -3.47
CA ASN A 595 -15.53 4.35 -2.82
C ASN A 595 -14.84 3.28 -1.94
N SER A 596 -13.65 3.61 -1.42
CA SER A 596 -12.79 2.64 -0.75
C SER A 596 -12.86 2.79 0.78
N THR A 597 -12.46 1.75 1.50
CA THR A 597 -12.40 1.75 2.95
C THR A 597 -10.98 1.53 3.43
N PHE A 598 -10.49 2.39 4.33
CA PHE A 598 -9.28 2.14 5.08
C PHE A 598 -9.62 1.69 6.50
N GLU A 599 -8.95 0.63 6.97
CA GLU A 599 -9.10 0.10 8.33
C GLU A 599 -7.74 -0.08 9.00
N ALA A 600 -7.72 -0.21 10.33
CA ALA A 600 -6.48 -0.43 11.06
C ALA A 600 -5.76 -1.72 10.60
N GLY A 601 -4.45 -1.58 10.39
CA GLY A 601 -3.52 -2.68 10.17
C GLY A 601 -2.48 -2.72 11.28
N VAL A 602 -1.25 -3.15 10.94
CA VAL A 602 -0.10 -3.05 11.85
C VAL A 602 0.38 -1.60 11.99
N TYR A 603 0.27 -0.83 10.91
CA TYR A 603 0.55 0.60 10.85
C TYR A 603 -0.70 1.33 10.35
N ASN A 604 -1.16 2.35 11.08
CA ASN A 604 -2.43 3.04 10.80
C ASN A 604 -2.17 4.45 10.25
N VAL A 605 -1.45 4.54 9.14
CA VAL A 605 -1.03 5.83 8.56
C VAL A 605 -1.29 5.84 7.06
N VAL A 606 -1.71 6.98 6.52
CA VAL A 606 -1.76 7.24 5.07
C VAL A 606 -0.75 8.34 4.77
N ALA A 607 0.30 8.00 4.03
CA ALA A 607 1.30 8.98 3.61
C ALA A 607 0.90 9.65 2.29
N SER A 608 1.22 10.95 2.16
CA SER A 608 0.88 11.73 0.97
C SER A 608 1.64 11.28 -0.27
N TYR A 609 1.02 11.32 -1.44
CA TYR A 609 1.74 11.45 -2.72
C TYR A 609 1.79 12.93 -3.13
N THR A 610 2.37 13.25 -4.30
CA THR A 610 2.35 14.64 -4.81
C THR A 610 0.93 15.19 -4.84
N LYS A 611 -0.03 14.37 -5.30
CA LYS A 611 -1.46 14.65 -5.18
C LYS A 611 -2.19 13.39 -4.79
N THR A 612 -2.91 13.45 -3.67
CA THR A 612 -3.70 12.32 -3.16
C THR A 612 -5.15 12.73 -3.02
N THR A 613 -6.04 12.04 -3.73
CA THR A 613 -7.48 12.34 -3.74
C THR A 613 -8.27 11.17 -3.17
N PHE A 614 -9.16 11.47 -2.23
CA PHE A 614 -10.10 10.53 -1.63
C PHE A 614 -11.51 10.95 -2.00
N ASN A 615 -12.21 10.16 -2.81
CA ASN A 615 -13.58 10.38 -3.22
C ASN A 615 -14.49 9.33 -2.57
N ASN A 616 -15.43 9.76 -1.74
CA ASN A 616 -16.36 8.88 -1.03
C ASN A 616 -15.63 7.75 -0.27
N VAL A 617 -14.55 8.09 0.44
CA VAL A 617 -13.72 7.12 1.17
C VAL A 617 -14.14 7.06 2.64
N THR A 618 -14.19 5.86 3.20
CA THR A 618 -14.43 5.65 4.63
C THR A 618 -13.13 5.29 5.34
N PHE A 619 -12.73 6.11 6.29
CA PHE A 619 -11.63 5.83 7.20
C PHE A 619 -12.21 5.33 8.53
N LYS A 620 -11.79 4.15 8.96
CA LYS A 620 -12.15 3.58 10.27
C LYS A 620 -10.92 3.56 11.17
N ASP A 621 -11.16 3.50 12.48
CA ASP A 621 -10.14 3.44 13.53
C ASP A 621 -9.26 4.71 13.56
N SER A 622 -8.12 4.66 14.25
CA SER A 622 -7.20 5.79 14.42
C SER A 622 -6.23 5.93 13.25
N ILE A 623 -6.73 6.16 12.04
CA ILE A 623 -5.89 6.38 10.85
C ILE A 623 -5.34 7.80 10.85
N GLU A 624 -4.02 7.91 10.72
CA GLU A 624 -3.32 9.19 10.72
C GLU A 624 -2.89 9.58 9.31
N PHE A 625 -2.98 10.87 8.97
CA PHE A 625 -2.49 11.39 7.69
C PHE A 625 -1.17 12.13 7.90
N TYR A 626 -0.18 11.83 7.06
CA TYR A 626 1.19 12.32 7.23
C TYR A 626 1.78 12.87 5.92
N ALA A 627 2.27 14.11 5.96
CA ALA A 627 3.02 14.76 4.90
C ALA A 627 4.51 14.72 5.22
N GLN A 628 5.32 14.04 4.41
CA GLN A 628 6.78 13.93 4.65
C GLN A 628 7.59 15.12 4.11
N THR A 629 6.96 16.04 3.40
CA THR A 629 7.60 17.10 2.62
C THR A 629 6.63 18.28 2.52
N THR A 630 7.19 19.48 2.32
CA THR A 630 6.43 20.60 1.78
C THR A 630 6.00 20.29 0.34
N ASP A 631 4.89 20.88 -0.12
CA ASP A 631 4.38 20.76 -1.51
C ASP A 631 3.68 19.42 -1.85
N VAL A 632 2.82 18.94 -0.96
CA VAL A 632 1.90 17.81 -1.19
C VAL A 632 0.46 18.21 -0.91
N GLU A 633 -0.47 17.61 -1.65
CA GLU A 633 -1.90 17.94 -1.57
C GLU A 633 -2.74 16.73 -1.19
N PHE A 634 -3.63 16.91 -0.21
CA PHE A 634 -4.72 15.97 0.08
C PHE A 634 -6.07 16.58 -0.32
N TYR A 635 -6.89 15.80 -1.00
CA TYR A 635 -8.26 16.15 -1.33
C TYR A 635 -9.20 15.13 -0.68
N PHE A 636 -10.07 15.59 0.21
CA PHE A 636 -11.14 14.79 0.80
C PHE A 636 -12.47 15.23 0.22
N ASN A 637 -13.05 14.40 -0.64
CA ASN A 637 -14.34 14.63 -1.27
C ASN A 637 -15.34 13.62 -0.72
N ASP A 638 -16.41 14.09 -0.07
CA ASP A 638 -17.50 13.26 0.49
C ASP A 638 -17.02 12.09 1.36
N SER A 639 -15.88 12.24 2.03
CA SER A 639 -15.23 11.16 2.80
C SER A 639 -15.61 11.23 4.27
N THR A 640 -15.56 10.09 4.97
CA THR A 640 -15.92 9.97 6.39
C THR A 640 -14.77 9.40 7.22
N TYR A 641 -14.65 9.86 8.46
CA TYR A 641 -13.71 9.36 9.47
C TYR A 641 -14.50 8.88 10.69
N ASN A 642 -14.40 7.58 11.01
CA ASN A 642 -15.18 6.92 12.06
C ASN A 642 -16.69 7.19 11.99
N GLY A 643 -17.23 7.18 10.77
CA GLY A 643 -18.64 7.41 10.50
C GLY A 643 -19.09 8.88 10.54
N GLN A 644 -18.18 9.83 10.80
CA GLN A 644 -18.46 11.27 10.72
C GLN A 644 -17.90 11.86 9.42
N PRO A 645 -18.62 12.76 8.73
CA PRO A 645 -18.06 13.45 7.56
C PRO A 645 -16.77 14.20 7.91
N ILE A 646 -15.77 14.11 7.03
CA ILE A 646 -14.59 14.97 7.12
C ILE A 646 -15.00 16.36 6.64
N THR A 647 -14.77 17.35 7.50
CA THR A 647 -15.10 18.76 7.27
C THR A 647 -13.87 19.61 7.54
N LEU A 648 -13.90 20.86 7.09
CA LEU A 648 -12.80 21.78 7.37
C LEU A 648 -12.61 22.04 8.87
N GLU A 649 -13.70 22.00 9.65
CA GLU A 649 -13.70 22.23 11.11
C GLU A 649 -13.04 21.08 11.89
N ASN A 650 -13.25 19.83 11.45
CA ASN A 650 -12.67 18.67 12.12
C ASN A 650 -11.32 18.22 11.52
N LEU A 651 -10.85 18.86 10.46
CA LEU A 651 -9.65 18.45 9.74
C LEU A 651 -8.40 18.38 10.63
N ASN A 652 -8.23 19.32 11.56
CA ASN A 652 -7.11 19.33 12.51
C ASN A 652 -7.09 18.11 13.45
N SER A 653 -8.24 17.44 13.63
CA SER A 653 -8.31 16.18 14.39
C SER A 653 -7.98 14.94 13.56
N VAL A 654 -7.89 15.11 12.24
CA VAL A 654 -7.66 14.05 11.25
C VAL A 654 -6.22 14.11 10.73
N THR A 655 -5.65 15.30 10.50
CA THR A 655 -4.27 15.50 10.01
C THR A 655 -3.32 15.94 11.13
N LYS A 656 -2.10 15.37 11.20
CA LYS A 656 -1.11 15.69 12.26
C LYS A 656 -0.05 16.74 11.90
N ASP A 657 -0.03 17.23 10.66
CA ASP A 657 1.07 18.07 10.15
C ASP A 657 0.56 19.37 9.49
N ASP A 658 0.99 20.51 10.04
CA ASP A 658 0.66 21.87 9.59
C ASP A 658 1.30 22.24 8.23
N SER A 659 2.22 21.43 7.70
CA SER A 659 2.92 21.68 6.42
C SER A 659 2.16 21.22 5.17
N THR A 660 0.94 20.69 5.35
CA THR A 660 0.15 20.05 4.30
C THR A 660 -0.90 21.00 3.72
N VAL A 661 -1.03 21.08 2.39
CA VAL A 661 -2.19 21.74 1.77
C VAL A 661 -3.33 20.73 1.68
N VAL A 662 -4.43 21.02 2.38
CA VAL A 662 -5.58 20.12 2.43
C VAL A 662 -6.82 20.81 1.91
N PHE A 663 -7.48 20.12 0.98
CA PHE A 663 -8.76 20.50 0.40
C PHE A 663 -9.84 19.56 0.92
N VAL A 664 -10.96 20.12 1.40
CA VAL A 664 -12.16 19.36 1.75
C VAL A 664 -13.30 19.84 0.87
N ASN A 665 -13.84 18.97 0.01
CA ASN A 665 -14.86 19.32 -1.00
C ASN A 665 -14.49 20.59 -1.81
N GLY A 666 -13.20 20.72 -2.16
CA GLY A 666 -12.68 21.89 -2.90
C GLY A 666 -12.39 23.15 -2.07
N GLN A 667 -12.53 23.11 -0.74
CA GLN A 667 -12.26 24.23 0.17
C GLN A 667 -10.96 24.04 0.97
N THR A 668 -10.20 25.12 1.21
CA THR A 668 -8.94 25.14 1.99
C THR A 668 -9.08 25.92 3.30
N LEU A 669 -8.27 25.59 4.31
CA LEU A 669 -8.26 26.32 5.59
C LEU A 669 -7.83 27.79 5.39
N GLY A 670 -8.67 28.72 5.84
CA GLY A 670 -8.36 30.14 6.05
C GLY A 670 -8.63 31.11 4.90
N PHE A 671 -8.73 30.63 3.65
CA PHE A 671 -8.98 31.47 2.46
C PHE A 671 -9.88 30.74 1.47
N ALA A 672 -10.73 31.46 0.74
CA ALA A 672 -11.82 30.87 -0.04
C ALA A 672 -11.33 29.92 -1.16
N ARG A 673 -10.18 30.22 -1.78
CA ARG A 673 -9.48 29.39 -2.79
C ARG A 673 -8.12 30.02 -3.16
N GLY A 674 -7.22 29.25 -3.79
CA GLY A 674 -5.95 29.74 -4.35
C GLY A 674 -4.69 29.15 -3.68
N ALA A 675 -3.53 29.29 -4.31
CA ALA A 675 -2.25 28.76 -3.84
C ALA A 675 -1.30 29.85 -3.28
N GLY A 676 -1.70 31.12 -3.35
CA GLY A 676 -0.87 32.24 -2.90
C GLY A 676 0.28 32.57 -3.86
N THR A 677 0.25 32.04 -5.09
CA THR A 677 1.21 32.36 -6.17
C THR A 677 0.65 33.44 -7.08
N GLU A 678 1.48 34.06 -7.91
CA GLU A 678 1.06 35.14 -8.81
C GLU A 678 -0.04 34.69 -9.79
N ASP A 679 0.13 33.50 -10.39
CA ASP A 679 -0.84 32.90 -11.31
C ASP A 679 -2.09 32.35 -10.61
N ASN A 680 -2.01 32.08 -9.30
CA ASN A 680 -3.09 31.51 -8.51
C ASN A 680 -3.17 32.14 -7.10
N PRO A 681 -3.57 33.42 -7.00
CA PRO A 681 -3.56 34.17 -5.76
C PRO A 681 -4.61 33.62 -4.77
N TRP A 682 -4.36 33.80 -3.47
CA TRP A 682 -5.39 33.52 -2.46
C TRP A 682 -6.55 34.50 -2.60
N ILE A 683 -7.76 33.95 -2.71
CA ILE A 683 -9.00 34.69 -2.85
C ILE A 683 -9.59 35.00 -1.48
N ILE A 684 -9.82 36.30 -1.24
CA ILE A 684 -10.42 36.84 -0.03
C ILE A 684 -11.87 37.24 -0.34
N GLU A 685 -12.82 36.64 0.38
CA GLU A 685 -14.26 36.86 0.21
C GLU A 685 -14.91 37.53 1.43
N THR A 686 -14.22 37.58 2.57
CA THR A 686 -14.73 38.17 3.81
C THR A 686 -13.70 39.08 4.49
N GLU A 687 -14.18 39.98 5.35
CA GLU A 687 -13.33 40.84 6.18
C GLU A 687 -12.46 40.03 7.15
N GLU A 688 -13.00 38.94 7.71
CA GLU A 688 -12.24 38.03 8.58
C GLU A 688 -11.07 37.37 7.83
N GLN A 689 -11.30 36.90 6.60
CA GLN A 689 -10.23 36.35 5.75
C GLN A 689 -9.18 37.42 5.43
N PHE A 690 -9.59 38.67 5.21
CA PHE A 690 -8.66 39.78 5.01
C PHE A 690 -7.78 39.99 6.26
N GLN A 691 -8.37 39.98 7.45
CA GLN A 691 -7.65 40.13 8.72
C GLN A 691 -6.63 38.99 8.95
N ASN A 692 -6.94 37.78 8.48
CA ASN A 692 -6.06 36.60 8.58
C ASN A 692 -4.81 36.66 7.69
N ILE A 693 -4.68 37.62 6.76
CA ILE A 693 -3.45 37.83 5.97
C ILE A 693 -2.23 37.99 6.88
N THR A 694 -2.41 38.64 8.03
CA THR A 694 -1.35 38.87 9.03
C THR A 694 -0.68 37.58 9.51
N SER A 695 -1.38 36.44 9.50
CA SER A 695 -0.83 35.14 9.93
C SER A 695 0.36 34.66 9.08
N LYS A 696 0.50 35.18 7.85
CA LYS A 696 1.56 34.82 6.89
C LYS A 696 2.72 35.82 6.84
N TYR A 697 2.70 36.83 7.71
CA TYR A 697 3.66 37.94 7.63
C TYR A 697 5.13 37.52 7.84
N ASN A 698 5.41 36.53 8.70
CA ASN A 698 6.77 36.13 9.06
C ASN A 698 7.34 34.98 8.20
N ASP A 699 6.62 34.56 7.17
CA ASP A 699 7.04 33.44 6.34
C ASP A 699 8.28 33.77 5.50
N ALA A 700 9.06 32.74 5.19
CA ALA A 700 10.22 32.83 4.31
C ALA A 700 9.85 32.95 2.81
N LYS A 701 8.57 33.10 2.49
CA LYS A 701 8.01 33.25 1.14
C LYS A 701 7.12 34.49 1.10
N SER A 702 6.93 35.06 -0.10
CA SER A 702 5.95 36.11 -0.35
C SER A 702 4.77 35.57 -1.11
N TYR A 703 3.59 36.12 -0.84
CA TYR A 703 2.33 35.59 -1.37
C TYR A 703 1.58 36.63 -2.19
N TYR A 704 0.64 36.14 -3.00
CA TYR A 704 -0.24 36.95 -3.81
C TYR A 704 -1.68 36.78 -3.35
N TRP A 705 -2.36 37.90 -3.12
CA TRP A 705 -3.74 37.94 -2.65
C TRP A 705 -4.61 38.67 -3.65
N LYS A 706 -5.87 38.26 -3.76
CA LYS A 706 -6.88 38.94 -4.57
C LYS A 706 -8.22 38.93 -3.86
N LEU A 707 -8.86 40.09 -3.78
CA LEU A 707 -10.19 40.19 -3.20
C LEU A 707 -11.25 39.82 -4.23
N ALA A 708 -12.35 39.22 -3.77
CA ALA A 708 -13.52 39.02 -4.60
C ALA A 708 -14.10 40.38 -5.04
N PRO A 709 -14.67 40.46 -6.26
CA PRO A 709 -15.20 41.72 -6.77
C PRO A 709 -16.41 42.17 -5.94
N ASN A 710 -16.61 43.49 -5.86
CA ASN A 710 -17.75 44.13 -5.18
C ASN A 710 -17.83 43.91 -3.65
N LEU A 711 -16.75 43.52 -2.97
CA LEU A 711 -16.78 43.54 -1.50
C LEU A 711 -16.79 44.99 -0.99
N VAL A 712 -17.57 45.19 0.06
CA VAL A 712 -17.66 46.45 0.80
C VAL A 712 -17.38 46.13 2.26
N PHE A 713 -16.31 46.70 2.81
CA PHE A 713 -15.95 46.54 4.22
C PHE A 713 -16.36 47.78 5.00
N THR A 714 -16.90 47.56 6.21
CA THR A 714 -17.30 48.65 7.10
C THR A 714 -16.09 49.34 7.71
N GLY A 715 -15.01 48.57 7.96
CA GLY A 715 -13.73 49.01 8.51
C GLY A 715 -13.80 49.71 9.87
N GLU A 716 -14.85 49.41 10.66
CA GLU A 716 -14.97 49.82 12.05
C GLU A 716 -14.26 48.83 12.99
N ASN A 717 -13.51 49.33 13.96
CA ASN A 717 -12.59 48.56 14.80
C ASN A 717 -11.54 47.80 13.97
N TRP A 718 -11.10 48.41 12.86
CA TRP A 718 -10.16 47.79 11.94
C TRP A 718 -8.85 47.48 12.66
N LYS A 719 -8.33 46.27 12.46
CA LYS A 719 -6.97 45.92 12.86
C LYS A 719 -6.08 46.02 11.63
N SER A 720 -5.07 46.87 11.70
CA SER A 720 -4.13 47.04 10.59
C SER A 720 -3.42 45.74 10.23
N VAL A 721 -3.51 45.33 8.97
CA VAL A 721 -2.96 44.05 8.48
C VAL A 721 -1.47 44.15 8.23
N LYS A 722 -0.72 43.08 8.49
CA LYS A 722 0.69 42.97 8.06
C LYS A 722 0.79 42.14 6.79
N LEU A 723 1.37 42.70 5.74
CA LEU A 723 1.44 42.12 4.40
C LEU A 723 2.87 41.62 4.08
N ASN A 724 2.98 40.39 3.57
CA ASN A 724 4.25 39.83 3.06
C ASN A 724 4.11 39.39 1.58
N GLY A 725 4.07 40.35 0.65
CA GLY A 725 3.85 40.11 -0.78
C GLY A 725 2.97 41.18 -1.45
N SER A 726 2.08 40.77 -2.36
CA SER A 726 1.30 41.67 -3.24
C SER A 726 -0.20 41.39 -3.21
N ILE A 727 -1.04 42.42 -3.22
CA ILE A 727 -2.49 42.31 -3.09
C ILE A 727 -3.26 43.13 -4.13
N ASP A 728 -4.25 42.50 -4.75
CA ASP A 728 -5.22 43.12 -5.66
C ASP A 728 -6.57 43.27 -4.95
N GLY A 729 -6.93 44.52 -4.63
CA GLY A 729 -8.21 44.90 -4.04
C GLY A 729 -9.40 44.68 -4.95
N ASN A 730 -9.21 44.47 -6.26
CA ASN A 730 -10.27 44.17 -7.22
C ASN A 730 -11.50 45.12 -7.13
N GLY A 731 -11.26 46.39 -6.82
CA GLY A 731 -12.29 47.44 -6.71
C GLY A 731 -13.02 47.46 -5.37
N VAL A 732 -12.48 46.81 -4.33
CA VAL A 732 -13.07 46.81 -3.00
C VAL A 732 -13.14 48.20 -2.37
N LYS A 733 -14.25 48.44 -1.66
CA LYS A 733 -14.55 49.70 -0.98
C LYS A 733 -14.50 49.55 0.53
N PHE A 734 -13.76 50.43 1.20
CA PHE A 734 -13.85 50.64 2.63
C PHE A 734 -14.73 51.86 2.89
N THR A 735 -15.92 51.68 3.47
CA THR A 735 -16.86 52.79 3.72
C THR A 735 -16.45 53.68 4.88
N LYS A 736 -15.64 53.13 5.78
CA LYS A 736 -15.00 53.82 6.89
C LYS A 736 -13.78 52.99 7.26
N LEU A 737 -12.66 53.63 7.52
CA LEU A 737 -11.44 52.94 7.92
C LEU A 737 -10.85 53.73 9.08
N ASP A 738 -10.93 53.18 10.29
CA ASP A 738 -10.55 53.88 11.52
C ASP A 738 -9.07 53.70 11.93
N GLN A 739 -8.34 52.81 11.24
CA GLN A 739 -6.90 52.60 11.36
C GLN A 739 -6.27 52.36 9.99
N THR A 740 -4.96 52.53 9.85
CA THR A 740 -4.25 52.27 8.59
C THR A 740 -4.55 50.86 8.05
N LEU A 741 -4.75 50.73 6.73
CA LEU A 741 -5.09 49.45 6.10
C LEU A 741 -4.00 48.40 6.36
N PHE A 742 -2.74 48.75 6.04
CA PHE A 742 -1.57 47.91 6.29
C PHE A 742 -0.63 48.56 7.30
N SER A 743 -0.40 47.91 8.45
CA SER A 743 0.58 48.37 9.44
C SER A 743 2.00 48.16 8.95
N THR A 744 2.25 47.11 8.17
CA THR A 744 3.57 46.82 7.62
C THR A 744 3.47 46.07 6.30
N VAL A 745 4.35 46.40 5.35
CA VAL A 745 4.49 45.69 4.07
C VAL A 745 5.94 45.24 3.87
N LYS A 746 6.12 43.97 3.53
CA LYS A 746 7.40 43.32 3.24
C LYS A 746 7.27 42.39 2.02
N THR A 747 8.40 42.04 1.40
CA THR A 747 8.54 40.85 0.55
C THR A 747 9.89 40.18 0.84
N VAL A 748 10.02 38.89 0.52
CA VAL A 748 11.28 38.13 0.59
C VAL A 748 12.10 38.24 -0.69
N SER A 749 11.48 38.71 -1.78
CA SER A 749 12.15 38.97 -3.05
C SER A 749 12.73 40.38 -3.08
N LYS A 750 13.68 40.65 -3.98
CA LYS A 750 14.13 42.03 -4.28
C LYS A 750 13.11 42.83 -5.11
N ALA A 751 11.96 42.26 -5.47
CA ALA A 751 10.95 42.93 -6.28
C ALA A 751 10.06 43.84 -5.41
N ASN A 752 9.32 44.75 -6.06
CA ASN A 752 8.34 45.59 -5.37
C ASN A 752 7.10 44.77 -4.96
N SER A 753 6.53 45.10 -3.79
CA SER A 753 5.17 44.68 -3.44
C SER A 753 4.15 45.53 -4.22
N VAL A 754 3.12 44.90 -4.78
CA VAL A 754 2.05 45.61 -5.51
C VAL A 754 0.80 45.70 -4.65
N ILE A 755 0.25 46.90 -4.48
CA ILE A 755 -1.04 47.15 -3.83
C ILE A 755 -1.91 47.89 -4.85
N LYS A 756 -3.01 47.29 -5.31
CA LYS A 756 -3.81 47.90 -6.37
C LYS A 756 -5.31 47.76 -6.22
N ASN A 757 -6.06 48.65 -6.86
CA ASN A 757 -7.52 48.61 -6.99
C ASN A 757 -8.28 48.69 -5.64
N PHE A 758 -7.99 49.70 -4.84
CA PHE A 758 -8.67 49.98 -3.56
C PHE A 758 -9.35 51.36 -3.58
N ASP A 759 -10.51 51.47 -2.96
CA ASP A 759 -11.25 52.72 -2.74
C ASP A 759 -11.54 52.85 -1.23
N ILE A 760 -10.88 53.80 -0.56
CA ILE A 760 -10.78 53.85 0.90
C ILE A 760 -11.36 55.15 1.42
N THR A 761 -12.44 55.10 2.21
CA THR A 761 -12.92 56.25 3.00
C THR A 761 -12.30 56.19 4.40
N ALA A 762 -11.27 57.00 4.65
CA ALA A 762 -10.58 57.06 5.93
C ALA A 762 -11.36 57.88 6.97
N ASP A 763 -11.38 57.41 8.21
CA ASP A 763 -11.82 58.15 9.41
C ASP A 763 -10.83 57.87 10.55
N ILE A 764 -9.55 58.12 10.27
CA ILE A 764 -8.44 57.70 11.11
C ILE A 764 -8.12 58.81 12.11
N ILE A 765 -8.11 58.46 13.41
CA ILE A 765 -7.65 59.33 14.50
C ILE A 765 -6.59 58.57 15.28
N ASN A 766 -5.32 58.92 15.06
CA ASN A 766 -4.17 58.24 15.64
C ASN A 766 -3.34 59.22 16.50
N THR A 767 -2.82 58.77 17.65
CA THR A 767 -1.98 59.59 18.53
C THR A 767 -0.51 59.64 18.11
N GLY A 768 -0.15 58.96 17.02
CA GLY A 768 1.21 58.89 16.49
C GLY A 768 1.31 59.24 15.01
N TRP A 769 2.13 58.46 14.31
CA TRP A 769 2.35 58.53 12.88
C TRP A 769 1.33 57.64 12.17
N THR A 770 0.69 58.13 11.10
CA THR A 770 -0.35 57.33 10.43
C THR A 770 -0.55 57.69 8.95
N SER A 771 -1.24 56.80 8.24
CA SER A 771 -1.73 56.99 6.88
C SER A 771 -2.94 56.12 6.61
N ALA A 772 -3.62 56.28 5.46
CA ALA A 772 -4.74 55.40 5.12
C ALA A 772 -4.27 54.03 4.62
N VAL A 773 -3.24 53.98 3.76
CA VAL A 773 -2.87 52.73 3.07
C VAL A 773 -1.75 51.96 3.78
N VAL A 774 -0.55 52.53 3.92
CA VAL A 774 0.62 51.81 4.47
C VAL A 774 1.35 52.62 5.54
N SER A 775 1.38 52.10 6.77
CA SER A 775 2.11 52.76 7.85
C SER A 775 3.62 52.62 7.69
N ALA A 776 4.12 51.42 7.36
CA ALA A 776 5.54 51.17 7.20
C ALA A 776 5.84 50.18 6.06
N ALA A 777 6.73 50.57 5.15
CA ALA A 777 7.22 49.74 4.06
C ALA A 777 8.68 49.34 4.29
N TYR A 778 9.01 48.05 4.17
CA TYR A 778 10.39 47.52 4.28
C TYR A 778 11.00 47.15 2.92
N VAL A 779 10.25 47.41 1.85
CA VAL A 779 10.52 47.06 0.46
C VAL A 779 9.92 48.14 -0.45
N GLY A 780 10.30 48.16 -1.73
CA GLY A 780 9.61 49.01 -2.71
C GLY A 780 8.15 48.62 -2.86
N ILE A 781 7.28 49.60 -3.10
CA ILE A 781 5.84 49.37 -3.24
C ILE A 781 5.32 50.10 -4.48
N ASP A 782 4.53 49.41 -5.28
CA ASP A 782 3.74 50.00 -6.36
C ASP A 782 2.26 50.07 -5.93
N MET A 783 1.78 51.28 -5.65
CA MET A 783 0.38 51.59 -5.40
C MET A 783 -0.29 52.01 -6.71
N ILE A 784 -1.24 51.22 -7.21
CA ILE A 784 -1.85 51.43 -8.53
C ILE A 784 -3.38 51.48 -8.41
N ASN A 785 -4.03 52.55 -8.87
CA ASN A 785 -5.48 52.70 -8.75
C ASN A 785 -5.97 52.53 -7.30
N VAL A 786 -5.35 53.28 -6.39
CA VAL A 786 -5.71 53.33 -4.97
C VAL A 786 -6.25 54.72 -4.67
N ASN A 787 -7.52 54.81 -4.27
CA ASN A 787 -8.18 56.07 -3.96
C ASN A 787 -8.40 56.24 -2.46
N VAL A 788 -8.13 57.42 -1.93
CA VAL A 788 -8.23 57.73 -0.50
C VAL A 788 -9.10 58.96 -0.27
N HIS A 789 -10.14 58.79 0.53
CA HIS A 789 -11.15 59.79 0.86
C HIS A 789 -11.25 60.01 2.37
N GLY A 790 -12.03 61.01 2.80
CA GLY A 790 -12.39 61.20 4.21
C GLY A 790 -11.37 62.02 5.00
N GLN A 791 -11.02 61.59 6.22
CA GLN A 791 -10.09 62.30 7.11
C GLN A 791 -9.05 61.39 7.77
N ILE A 792 -7.84 61.92 7.92
CA ILE A 792 -6.70 61.24 8.56
C ILE A 792 -6.06 62.24 9.52
N ILE A 793 -6.16 61.98 10.82
CA ILE A 793 -5.66 62.84 11.88
C ILE A 793 -4.59 62.08 12.66
N GLY A 794 -3.39 62.66 12.76
CA GLY A 794 -2.27 62.12 13.53
C GLY A 794 -1.51 63.21 14.28
N VAL A 795 -0.53 62.84 15.10
CA VAL A 795 0.23 63.81 15.90
C VAL A 795 1.48 64.28 15.16
N THR A 796 2.31 63.36 14.66
CA THR A 796 3.66 63.70 14.14
C THR A 796 3.73 63.67 12.61
N GLY A 797 3.74 62.50 11.96
CA GLY A 797 3.74 62.41 10.50
C GLY A 797 2.48 61.73 9.97
N VAL A 798 1.76 62.42 9.09
CA VAL A 798 0.44 62.00 8.61
C VAL A 798 0.38 62.12 7.10
N ALA A 799 -0.03 61.06 6.40
CA ALA A 799 -0.12 61.06 4.94
C ALA A 799 -1.34 60.30 4.41
N SER A 800 -1.75 60.55 3.17
CA SER A 800 -2.83 59.76 2.57
C SER A 800 -2.38 58.32 2.30
N PHE A 801 -1.23 58.15 1.62
CA PHE A 801 -0.81 56.84 1.12
C PHE A 801 0.17 56.14 2.06
N MET A 802 1.23 56.82 2.51
CA MET A 802 2.27 56.15 3.29
C MET A 802 2.92 57.01 4.37
N THR A 803 3.22 56.40 5.52
CA THR A 803 3.90 57.12 6.61
C THR A 803 5.41 56.92 6.62
N PHE A 804 5.90 55.68 6.69
CA PHE A 804 7.32 55.35 6.81
C PHE A 804 7.84 54.46 5.69
N LEU A 805 9.09 54.71 5.31
CA LEU A 805 9.89 53.78 4.51
C LEU A 805 11.16 53.38 5.28
N TYR A 806 11.38 52.07 5.39
CA TYR A 806 12.58 51.47 5.98
C TYR A 806 13.47 50.92 4.87
N ASP A 807 14.70 51.41 4.82
CA ASP A 807 15.72 51.01 3.86
C ASP A 807 16.52 49.79 4.38
N TYR A 808 16.17 48.60 3.89
CA TYR A 808 16.97 47.37 4.08
C TYR A 808 17.57 46.85 2.76
N ILE A 809 17.32 47.52 1.62
CA ILE A 809 17.63 47.00 0.28
C ILE A 809 18.09 48.17 -0.61
N ASP A 810 19.18 47.97 -1.38
CA ASP A 810 19.68 48.94 -2.35
C ASP A 810 18.64 49.25 -3.46
N ASP A 811 18.56 50.51 -3.92
CA ASP A 811 17.74 50.99 -5.06
C ASP A 811 16.21 50.78 -4.93
N VAL A 812 15.59 51.27 -3.84
CA VAL A 812 14.14 51.15 -3.63
C VAL A 812 13.35 52.10 -4.54
N VAL A 813 12.44 51.54 -5.35
CA VAL A 813 11.47 52.32 -6.15
C VAL A 813 10.10 52.25 -5.49
N PHE A 814 9.50 53.40 -5.24
CA PHE A 814 8.12 53.53 -4.80
C PHE A 814 7.29 54.25 -5.86
N THR A 815 6.21 53.61 -6.31
CA THR A 815 5.34 54.14 -7.37
C THR A 815 3.95 54.37 -6.82
N ILE A 816 3.40 55.57 -7.02
CA ILE A 816 1.97 55.85 -6.93
C ILE A 816 1.48 56.15 -8.34
N LYS A 817 0.58 55.32 -8.84
CA LYS A 817 0.07 55.40 -10.21
C LYS A 817 -1.46 55.37 -10.25
N ASP A 818 -2.06 56.16 -11.13
CA ASP A 818 -3.51 56.18 -11.36
C ASP A 818 -4.34 56.35 -10.07
N SER A 819 -3.80 57.04 -9.06
CA SER A 819 -4.32 57.06 -7.68
C SER A 819 -4.68 58.48 -7.26
N ILE A 820 -5.82 58.67 -6.59
CA ILE A 820 -6.30 59.98 -6.15
C ILE A 820 -6.52 60.00 -4.64
N SER A 821 -6.12 61.09 -3.98
CA SER A 821 -6.56 61.34 -2.61
C SER A 821 -7.23 62.71 -2.47
N ASP A 822 -8.48 62.73 -2.02
CA ASP A 822 -9.21 63.95 -1.63
C ASP A 822 -9.34 64.10 -0.11
N ALA A 823 -8.66 63.24 0.65
CA ALA A 823 -8.75 63.19 2.11
C ALA A 823 -8.21 64.45 2.79
N LYS A 824 -8.84 64.82 3.91
CA LYS A 824 -8.31 65.82 4.85
C LYS A 824 -7.22 65.18 5.72
N VAL A 825 -5.97 65.57 5.53
CA VAL A 825 -4.80 65.06 6.28
C VAL A 825 -4.35 66.10 7.30
N VAL A 826 -4.41 65.75 8.58
CA VAL A 826 -4.11 66.65 9.72
C VAL A 826 -3.00 66.08 10.59
N ALA A 827 -1.88 66.78 10.70
CA ALA A 827 -0.81 66.52 11.65
C ALA A 827 -0.82 67.57 12.78
N LEU A 828 -1.14 67.15 14.00
CA LEU A 828 -1.34 68.09 15.13
C LEU A 828 -0.07 68.84 15.55
N THR A 829 1.10 68.19 15.50
CA THR A 829 2.39 68.76 15.94
C THR A 829 3.53 68.59 14.93
N GLY A 830 3.36 67.84 13.85
CA GLY A 830 4.40 67.61 12.83
C GLY A 830 3.97 67.88 11.38
N SER A 831 4.33 66.98 10.46
CA SER A 831 4.17 67.13 9.00
C SER A 831 2.94 66.37 8.48
N ALA A 832 2.09 67.07 7.73
CA ALA A 832 1.01 66.48 6.95
C ALA A 832 1.41 66.46 5.47
N ALA A 833 1.17 65.34 4.77
CA ALA A 833 1.54 65.17 3.38
C ALA A 833 0.45 64.51 2.52
N GLY A 834 0.36 64.95 1.26
CA GLY A 834 -0.62 64.39 0.32
C GLY A 834 -0.34 62.93 -0.02
N PHE A 835 0.94 62.56 -0.16
CA PHE A 835 1.36 61.23 -0.57
C PHE A 835 2.12 60.46 0.52
N ILE A 836 3.30 60.93 0.92
CA ILE A 836 4.17 60.25 1.90
C ILE A 836 4.59 61.24 2.99
N ALA A 837 4.60 60.85 4.28
CA ALA A 837 4.87 61.74 5.42
C ALA A 837 6.29 61.68 6.05
N HIS A 838 7.05 60.58 5.89
CA HIS A 838 8.40 60.50 6.47
C HIS A 838 9.29 59.36 5.89
N PRO A 839 10.11 59.65 4.87
CA PRO A 839 10.79 58.58 4.13
C PRO A 839 11.99 57.89 4.80
N MET A 840 12.47 58.21 6.02
CA MET A 840 13.81 57.71 6.44
C MET A 840 14.01 57.36 7.92
N TYR A 841 14.67 56.20 8.15
CA TYR A 841 15.37 55.85 9.39
C TYR A 841 16.80 55.29 9.19
N HIS A 842 17.24 54.93 7.96
CA HIS A 842 18.59 54.36 7.70
C HIS A 842 19.20 54.87 6.37
N THR A 843 20.52 55.02 6.31
CA THR A 843 21.24 55.99 5.44
C THR A 843 22.13 55.37 4.34
N ARG A 844 21.69 54.33 3.59
CA ARG A 844 22.61 53.65 2.64
C ARG A 844 22.12 53.45 1.20
N SER A 845 20.85 53.61 0.85
CA SER A 845 20.35 53.30 -0.50
C SER A 845 19.77 54.49 -1.28
N LYS A 846 19.83 54.42 -2.62
CA LYS A 846 19.10 55.31 -3.55
C LYS A 846 17.60 55.01 -3.46
N MET A 847 16.78 56.06 -3.42
CA MET A 847 15.31 55.93 -3.42
C MET A 847 14.72 56.68 -4.61
N THR A 848 13.79 56.06 -5.31
CA THR A 848 13.05 56.70 -6.41
C THR A 848 11.57 56.77 -6.06
N LEU A 849 11.01 57.98 -6.00
CA LEU A 849 9.57 58.21 -5.89
C LEU A 849 9.01 58.53 -7.28
N LYS A 850 8.04 57.72 -7.74
CA LYS A 850 7.33 57.95 -8.99
C LYS A 850 5.87 58.24 -8.69
N VAL A 851 5.41 59.42 -9.08
CA VAL A 851 3.98 59.77 -9.02
C VAL A 851 3.52 59.99 -10.45
N ILE A 852 2.71 59.06 -10.94
CA ILE A 852 2.35 58.92 -12.35
C ILE A 852 0.83 59.02 -12.45
N ASP A 853 0.31 60.01 -13.18
CA ASP A 853 -1.14 60.14 -13.43
C ASP A 853 -1.98 60.06 -12.14
N SER A 854 -1.45 60.64 -11.06
CA SER A 854 -2.01 60.58 -9.70
C SER A 854 -2.13 61.98 -9.13
N ALA A 855 -3.10 62.21 -8.24
CA ALA A 855 -3.39 63.54 -7.72
C ALA A 855 -3.73 63.53 -6.23
N PHE A 856 -3.42 64.63 -5.55
CA PHE A 856 -3.95 64.94 -4.23
C PHE A 856 -4.78 66.22 -4.36
N THR A 857 -6.07 66.14 -4.04
CA THR A 857 -7.05 67.24 -4.12
C THR A 857 -7.66 67.56 -2.74
N GLY A 858 -7.18 66.90 -1.68
CA GLY A 858 -7.66 67.06 -0.33
C GLY A 858 -7.10 68.29 0.40
N THR A 859 -7.30 68.35 1.71
CA THR A 859 -6.79 69.45 2.57
C THR A 859 -5.65 68.96 3.45
N LEU A 860 -4.54 69.70 3.50
CA LEU A 860 -3.44 69.44 4.45
C LEU A 860 -3.50 70.43 5.62
N VAL A 861 -3.31 69.96 6.86
CA VAL A 861 -3.24 70.79 8.08
C VAL A 861 -2.04 70.34 8.92
N GLY A 862 -1.02 71.18 9.12
CA GLY A 862 0.19 70.82 9.90
C GLY A 862 0.86 72.00 10.61
N GLN A 863 1.55 71.77 11.74
CA GLN A 863 2.22 72.82 12.53
C GLN A 863 3.68 73.12 12.10
N GLN A 864 4.41 72.16 11.51
CA GLN A 864 5.85 72.31 11.18
C GLN A 864 6.17 72.45 9.68
N GLY A 865 5.18 72.81 8.87
CA GLY A 865 5.30 73.02 7.42
C GLY A 865 4.34 72.12 6.62
N PHE A 866 3.76 72.68 5.55
CA PHE A 866 2.92 71.96 4.60
C PHE A 866 3.78 71.39 3.49
N TYR A 867 3.68 70.09 3.26
CA TYR A 867 4.49 69.41 2.26
C TYR A 867 3.57 68.60 1.36
N TRP A 868 3.39 69.03 0.11
CA TRP A 868 2.80 68.17 -0.92
C TRP A 868 3.64 66.87 -1.06
N PHE A 869 4.96 66.99 -0.81
CA PHE A 869 5.95 65.93 -0.60
C PHE A 869 6.92 66.34 0.52
N THR A 870 7.23 65.43 1.46
CA THR A 870 7.88 65.72 2.76
C THR A 870 9.26 66.33 2.77
N ASN A 871 9.61 66.87 3.96
CA ASN A 871 10.96 66.98 4.51
C ASN A 871 11.79 65.69 4.30
N PHE A 872 12.78 65.73 3.41
CA PHE A 872 13.81 64.71 3.33
C PHE A 872 14.93 65.05 4.32
N TYR A 873 15.12 64.21 5.34
CA TYR A 873 16.30 64.25 6.21
C TYR A 873 17.48 63.66 5.43
N ALA A 874 18.19 64.49 4.66
CA ALA A 874 19.29 64.04 3.81
C ALA A 874 20.48 63.52 4.64
N GLY A 875 20.51 62.20 4.87
CA GLY A 875 21.74 61.45 5.05
C GLY A 875 22.10 60.77 3.71
N THR A 876 23.17 61.23 3.06
CA THR A 876 23.94 60.59 1.96
C THR A 876 23.18 59.85 0.84
N SER A 877 21.89 60.07 0.61
CA SER A 877 21.09 59.31 -0.35
C SER A 877 20.64 60.18 -1.52
N ASP A 878 20.83 59.67 -2.74
CA ASP A 878 20.30 60.25 -3.98
C ASP A 878 18.79 59.96 -4.06
N ILE A 879 17.99 61.02 -4.13
CA ILE A 879 16.53 60.92 -4.29
C ILE A 879 16.16 61.44 -5.67
N GLU A 880 15.63 60.57 -6.52
CA GLU A 880 15.05 60.94 -7.82
C GLU A 880 13.52 60.92 -7.72
N ALA A 881 12.90 62.08 -7.93
CA ALA A 881 11.46 62.18 -8.07
C ALA A 881 11.10 62.44 -9.55
N THR A 882 10.31 61.54 -10.15
CA THR A 882 9.86 61.66 -11.55
C THR A 882 8.35 61.85 -11.58
N TYR A 883 7.90 62.88 -12.32
CA TYR A 883 6.49 63.27 -12.42
C TYR A 883 6.03 63.24 -13.88
N SER A 884 4.85 62.69 -14.14
CA SER A 884 4.13 62.86 -15.40
C SER A 884 2.69 63.27 -15.10
N GLN A 885 2.31 64.47 -15.54
CA GLN A 885 0.97 65.08 -15.42
C GLN A 885 0.34 64.99 -14.01
N THR A 886 0.68 65.95 -13.15
CA THR A 886 0.05 66.12 -11.83
C THR A 886 -0.81 67.39 -11.86
N PHE A 887 -2.11 67.28 -11.56
CA PHE A 887 -2.99 68.43 -11.38
C PHE A 887 -2.96 68.86 -9.91
N PHE A 888 -2.52 70.09 -9.64
CA PHE A 888 -2.64 70.73 -8.33
C PHE A 888 -3.71 71.81 -8.44
N ASP A 889 -4.88 71.60 -7.87
CA ASP A 889 -5.87 72.66 -7.72
C ASP A 889 -5.54 73.46 -6.45
N ALA A 890 -5.34 74.78 -6.61
CA ALA A 890 -4.97 75.69 -5.53
C ALA A 890 -6.20 76.12 -4.72
N TYR A 891 -6.24 75.88 -3.40
CA TYR A 891 -7.22 76.50 -2.48
C TYR A 891 -6.68 76.80 -1.07
N GLU A 892 -7.42 77.69 -0.39
CA GLU A 892 -7.06 78.60 0.70
C GLU A 892 -6.29 78.01 1.90
N LEU A 893 -5.14 78.63 2.18
CA LEU A 893 -4.41 78.52 3.44
C LEU A 893 -4.97 79.56 4.43
N GLU A 894 -5.63 79.10 5.49
CA GLU A 894 -5.76 79.88 6.74
C GLU A 894 -4.36 80.01 7.37
N ASN A 895 -3.53 80.92 6.85
CA ASN A 895 -2.36 81.58 7.48
C ASN A 895 -1.32 82.03 6.42
N ASN A 896 -1.65 83.09 5.68
CA ASN A 896 -0.79 84.17 5.19
C ASN A 896 0.70 83.93 4.82
N HIS A 897 1.08 82.83 4.17
CA HIS A 897 2.39 82.70 3.50
C HIS A 897 2.21 82.10 2.09
N TYR A 898 2.44 82.93 1.06
CA TYR A 898 2.40 82.55 -0.35
C TYR A 898 3.74 81.95 -0.80
N TYR A 899 3.72 80.78 -1.45
CA TYR A 899 4.70 80.40 -2.48
C TYR A 899 4.04 79.50 -3.53
N MET A 900 3.76 80.05 -4.71
CA MET A 900 3.84 79.37 -6.01
C MET A 900 3.99 80.43 -7.11
N ASN A 901 5.00 80.28 -7.97
CA ASN A 901 5.11 81.02 -9.23
C ASN A 901 5.00 80.01 -10.39
N ASP A 902 4.15 80.39 -11.35
CA ASP A 902 3.94 79.87 -12.71
C ASP A 902 3.48 78.42 -12.94
N VAL A 903 2.20 78.30 -13.29
CA VAL A 903 1.62 77.15 -14.00
C VAL A 903 1.61 77.48 -15.50
N THR A 904 2.51 76.87 -16.28
CA THR A 904 2.29 76.69 -17.73
C THR A 904 2.46 75.21 -18.10
N ASN A 905 1.47 74.68 -18.81
CA ASN A 905 1.33 73.28 -19.27
C ASN A 905 2.47 72.82 -20.20
N LYS A 906 3.64 72.49 -19.66
CA LYS A 906 4.65 71.65 -20.31
C LYS A 906 5.26 70.67 -19.29
N PRO A 907 5.56 69.42 -19.68
CA PRO A 907 6.23 68.46 -18.80
C PRO A 907 7.61 69.01 -18.43
N TYR A 908 7.79 69.36 -17.16
CA TYR A 908 9.04 69.85 -16.61
C TYR A 908 9.76 68.67 -15.96
N VAL A 909 10.86 68.20 -16.56
CA VAL A 909 11.81 67.31 -15.88
C VAL A 909 12.79 68.22 -15.17
N GLY A 910 12.51 68.54 -13.91
CA GLY A 910 13.37 69.35 -13.06
C GLY A 910 13.73 68.60 -11.79
N THR A 911 15.03 68.37 -11.57
CA THR A 911 15.57 67.90 -10.29
C THR A 911 15.42 69.02 -9.26
N TYR A 912 14.44 68.93 -8.37
CA TYR A 912 14.29 69.88 -7.27
C TYR A 912 15.29 69.55 -6.15
N MET A 913 16.41 70.28 -6.09
CA MET A 913 17.22 70.34 -4.88
C MET A 913 16.62 71.38 -3.94
N VAL A 914 16.01 70.94 -2.84
CA VAL A 914 15.60 71.83 -1.75
C VAL A 914 16.88 72.29 -1.02
N PRO A 915 17.18 73.60 -0.94
CA PRO A 915 18.30 74.06 -0.13
C PRO A 915 17.92 73.89 1.34
N SER A 916 18.60 72.99 2.04
CA SER A 916 18.56 73.02 3.50
C SER A 916 19.35 74.25 3.97
N ASN A 917 18.82 74.93 5.00
CA ASN A 917 19.58 75.86 5.82
C ASN A 917 20.67 75.06 6.55
N LYS A 918 21.76 74.73 5.86
CA LYS A 918 23.11 74.40 6.35
C LYS A 918 24.01 74.21 5.14
N GLY A 919 25.13 74.93 5.15
CA GLY A 919 25.93 75.28 3.98
C GLY A 919 26.50 74.13 3.14
N GLY A 920 26.80 74.52 1.90
CA GLY A 920 27.37 73.77 0.79
C GLY A 920 28.29 72.60 1.12
N GLN A 921 27.84 71.40 0.73
CA GLN A 921 28.71 70.24 0.49
C GLN A 921 28.29 69.36 -0.70
N GLY A 922 27.22 69.70 -1.45
CA GLY A 922 26.66 68.82 -2.49
C GLY A 922 27.19 68.96 -3.92
N MET A 923 28.13 69.86 -4.22
CA MET A 923 28.54 70.14 -5.62
C MET A 923 29.84 69.44 -6.10
N MET A 924 30.50 68.59 -5.31
CA MET A 924 31.81 68.02 -5.66
C MET A 924 31.88 66.50 -5.90
N ASP A 925 30.83 65.71 -5.59
CA ASP A 925 30.89 64.25 -5.82
C ASP A 925 30.41 63.78 -7.20
N THR A 926 29.85 64.68 -8.03
CA THR A 926 29.33 64.34 -9.37
C THR A 926 30.37 64.45 -10.48
N ILE A 927 31.61 64.87 -10.20
CA ILE A 927 32.66 65.09 -11.23
C ILE A 927 33.63 63.89 -11.35
N TYR A 928 33.54 62.86 -10.50
CA TYR A 928 34.50 61.75 -10.50
C TYR A 928 34.06 60.45 -11.21
N ASN A 929 32.89 60.42 -11.87
CA ASN A 929 32.35 59.21 -12.53
C ASN A 929 32.08 59.38 -14.04
N GLY A 930 33.03 59.99 -14.76
CA GLY A 930 33.19 59.82 -16.21
C GLY A 930 34.29 58.78 -16.54
N PRO A 931 34.28 58.16 -17.73
CA PRO A 931 35.15 57.03 -18.05
C PRO A 931 36.64 57.42 -17.91
N LYS A 932 37.41 56.56 -17.22
CA LYS A 932 38.85 56.70 -16.98
C LYS A 932 39.62 57.06 -18.25
N GLN A 933 40.01 58.34 -18.39
CA GLN A 933 41.18 58.74 -19.15
C GLN A 933 42.21 59.32 -18.18
N SER A 934 43.43 58.78 -18.25
CA SER A 934 44.56 59.18 -17.43
C SER A 934 44.97 60.62 -17.72
N LEU A 935 44.74 61.53 -16.77
CA LEU A 935 45.29 62.89 -16.81
C LEU A 935 46.44 63.00 -15.79
N ASN A 936 47.64 63.28 -16.32
CA ASN A 936 48.84 63.57 -15.54
C ASN A 936 48.67 64.93 -14.82
N SER A 937 48.56 64.93 -13.49
CA SER A 937 48.77 66.15 -12.70
C SER A 937 50.22 66.22 -12.23
N SER A 938 51.07 66.96 -12.94
CA SER A 938 52.33 67.45 -12.37
C SER A 938 52.00 68.62 -11.45
N ALA A 939 52.18 68.44 -10.14
CA ALA A 939 52.07 69.53 -9.17
C ALA A 939 53.16 70.57 -9.45
N LEU A 940 52.78 71.81 -9.78
CA LEU A 940 53.68 72.95 -9.84
C LEU A 940 53.81 73.52 -8.42
N GLU A 941 54.99 73.43 -7.82
CA GLU A 941 55.32 74.22 -6.62
C GLU A 941 55.78 75.62 -7.07
N LEU A 942 55.11 76.67 -6.59
CA LEU A 942 55.53 78.06 -6.80
C LEU A 942 56.32 78.58 -5.57
N PRO A 943 57.34 79.44 -5.76
CA PRO A 943 58.10 80.04 -4.66
C PRO A 943 57.32 81.16 -3.94
N GLU A 944 57.69 81.36 -2.67
CA GLU A 944 57.10 82.29 -1.69
C GLU A 944 57.25 83.78 -2.06
N THR A 945 56.19 84.44 -2.53
CA THR A 945 56.01 85.90 -2.37
C THR A 945 54.56 86.34 -2.28
N LYS A 946 54.31 87.28 -1.35
CA LYS A 946 52.99 87.85 -1.02
C LYS A 946 52.57 88.83 -2.13
N GLY A 947 51.55 88.47 -2.91
CA GLY A 947 50.92 89.37 -3.90
C GLY A 947 51.08 88.98 -5.38
N ASP A 948 51.61 87.80 -5.69
CA ASP A 948 51.73 87.35 -7.09
C ASP A 948 50.41 86.76 -7.63
N PRO A 949 49.98 87.16 -8.85
CA PRO A 949 48.77 86.64 -9.48
C PRO A 949 48.90 85.15 -9.85
N ILE A 950 47.81 84.41 -9.68
CA ILE A 950 47.73 83.00 -10.04
C ILE A 950 47.63 82.92 -11.57
N SER A 951 48.54 82.18 -12.18
CA SER A 951 48.61 81.98 -13.63
C SER A 951 47.83 80.72 -14.03
N VAL A 952 46.77 80.88 -14.82
CA VAL A 952 45.92 79.77 -15.28
C VAL A 952 46.04 79.68 -16.80
N VAL A 953 46.18 78.47 -17.34
CA VAL A 953 46.27 78.26 -18.80
C VAL A 953 44.88 77.97 -19.34
N LYS A 954 44.43 78.75 -20.33
CA LYS A 954 43.17 78.49 -21.04
C LYS A 954 43.26 77.17 -21.83
N VAL A 955 42.30 76.28 -21.61
CA VAL A 955 42.15 75.03 -22.36
C VAL A 955 41.32 75.27 -23.63
N GLU A 956 41.64 74.52 -24.69
CA GLU A 956 40.94 74.63 -25.97
C GLU A 956 39.42 74.41 -25.80
N GLY A 957 38.61 75.27 -26.42
CA GLY A 957 37.15 75.24 -26.30
C GLY A 957 36.56 75.99 -25.10
N ALA A 958 37.34 76.38 -24.08
CA ALA A 958 36.80 77.13 -22.95
C ALA A 958 36.29 78.53 -23.38
N THR A 959 35.04 78.86 -23.03
CA THR A 959 34.42 80.17 -23.27
C THR A 959 34.30 80.99 -21.99
N ARG A 960 34.31 80.36 -20.82
CA ARG A 960 34.32 81.04 -19.51
C ARG A 960 35.11 80.26 -18.46
N ALA A 961 35.53 80.92 -17.39
CA ALA A 961 36.12 80.28 -16.21
C ALA A 961 35.53 80.82 -14.92
N VAL A 962 35.43 79.99 -13.88
CA VAL A 962 34.97 80.38 -12.55
C VAL A 962 36.03 79.98 -11.53
N ALA A 963 36.47 80.94 -10.72
CA ALA A 963 37.43 80.71 -9.64
C ALA A 963 36.71 80.55 -8.29
N PHE A 964 37.19 79.61 -7.47
CA PHE A 964 36.69 79.30 -6.13
C PHE A 964 37.86 79.29 -5.14
N LEU A 965 37.73 80.01 -4.03
CA LEU A 965 38.67 79.93 -2.90
C LEU A 965 38.09 79.03 -1.80
N ARG A 966 38.86 78.05 -1.34
CA ARG A 966 38.52 77.19 -0.20
C ARG A 966 39.55 77.38 0.91
N ILE A 967 39.09 77.79 2.10
CA ILE A 967 39.89 77.88 3.32
C ILE A 967 39.37 76.82 4.30
N ALA A 968 40.22 75.91 4.76
CA ALA A 968 39.84 74.85 5.69
C ALA A 968 40.36 75.12 7.11
N PRO A 969 39.50 75.15 8.15
CA PRO A 969 39.93 75.00 9.53
C PRO A 969 40.24 73.54 9.84
N ASN A 970 41.28 73.30 10.64
CA ASN A 970 41.64 71.98 11.15
C ASN A 970 40.83 71.70 12.43
N ASP A 971 39.91 70.73 12.41
CA ASP A 971 39.23 70.25 13.62
C ASP A 971 39.49 68.75 13.81
N VAL A 972 40.03 68.41 14.98
CA VAL A 972 40.48 67.07 15.37
C VAL A 972 39.34 66.25 16.00
N ASN A 973 38.15 66.83 16.17
CA ASN A 973 36.98 66.13 16.65
C ASN A 973 35.88 66.20 15.58
N ASN A 974 35.47 65.02 15.13
CA ASN A 974 34.67 64.74 13.95
C ASN A 974 33.20 65.24 14.05
N SER A 975 32.98 66.53 14.32
CA SER A 975 31.69 67.21 14.34
C SER A 975 31.68 68.30 13.28
N GLY A 976 31.25 67.93 12.07
CA GLY A 976 31.35 68.74 10.86
C GLY A 976 30.54 70.04 10.88
N ASN A 977 31.23 71.16 11.13
CA ASN A 977 30.78 72.48 10.71
C ASN A 977 31.95 73.17 9.96
N TYR A 978 32.01 72.99 8.65
CA TYR A 978 32.84 73.80 7.78
C TYR A 978 32.11 75.10 7.49
N VAL A 979 32.72 76.25 7.78
CA VAL A 979 32.28 77.52 7.18
C VAL A 979 33.16 77.75 5.96
N SER A 980 32.70 77.28 4.80
CA SER A 980 33.28 77.64 3.52
C SER A 980 32.61 78.92 3.01
N THR A 981 33.35 80.03 3.03
CA THR A 981 32.91 81.23 2.31
C THR A 981 33.31 81.07 0.85
N TYR A 982 32.34 80.88 -0.03
CA TYR A 982 32.57 80.84 -1.48
C TYR A 982 32.39 82.25 -2.04
N MET A 983 33.44 82.81 -2.60
CA MET A 983 33.34 83.93 -3.54
C MET A 983 33.58 83.37 -4.94
N THR A 984 32.65 83.63 -5.84
CA THR A 984 32.71 83.19 -7.24
C THR A 984 32.78 84.42 -8.12
N GLU A 985 33.82 84.51 -8.94
CA GLU A 985 33.87 85.48 -10.03
C GLU A 985 33.97 84.70 -11.35
N GLU A 986 33.08 85.04 -12.29
CA GLU A 986 33.04 84.47 -13.63
C GLU A 986 33.87 85.34 -14.56
N ILE A 987 34.82 84.71 -15.25
CA ILE A 987 35.74 85.34 -16.19
C ILE A 987 35.33 84.90 -17.59
N ASP A 988 34.98 85.87 -18.43
CA ASP A 988 34.75 85.61 -19.85
C ASP A 988 36.08 85.33 -20.55
N LEU A 989 36.21 84.15 -21.16
CA LEU A 989 37.39 83.72 -21.91
C LEU A 989 37.18 83.85 -23.42
N THR A 990 36.06 84.42 -23.87
CA THR A 990 35.75 84.61 -25.28
C THR A 990 36.75 85.60 -25.90
N GLY A 991 37.56 85.12 -26.86
CA GLY A 991 38.63 85.91 -27.50
C GLY A 991 40.04 85.66 -26.95
N VAL A 992 40.21 84.92 -25.85
CA VAL A 992 41.54 84.44 -25.39
C VAL A 992 41.95 83.19 -26.18
N LEU A 993 43.19 83.14 -26.71
CA LEU A 993 43.68 81.99 -27.47
C LEU A 993 43.94 80.77 -26.56
N ALA A 994 43.64 79.56 -27.03
CA ALA A 994 43.95 78.33 -26.30
C ALA A 994 45.46 78.20 -26.05
N GLY A 995 45.86 77.76 -24.86
CA GLY A 995 47.26 77.70 -24.43
C GLY A 995 47.85 79.02 -23.89
N SER A 996 47.08 80.12 -23.94
CA SER A 996 47.50 81.38 -23.32
C SER A 996 47.36 81.32 -21.80
N VAL A 997 48.37 81.82 -21.08
CA VAL A 997 48.28 82.09 -19.64
C VAL A 997 47.49 83.38 -19.44
N PHE A 998 46.43 83.33 -18.64
CA PHE A 998 45.75 84.52 -18.14
C PHE A 998 45.99 84.68 -16.64
N GLN A 999 46.06 85.94 -16.21
CA GLN A 999 46.43 86.33 -14.84
C GLN A 999 45.16 86.59 -14.03
N THR A 1000 45.08 86.07 -12.80
CA THR A 1000 43.96 86.38 -11.89
C THR A 1000 43.94 87.82 -11.39
N SER A 1001 44.88 88.69 -11.78
CA SER A 1001 44.88 90.11 -11.43
C SER A 1001 43.67 90.90 -11.98
N GLN A 1002 42.81 90.28 -12.80
CA GLN A 1002 41.52 90.83 -13.24
C GLN A 1002 40.35 90.48 -12.30
N ILE A 1003 40.56 89.56 -11.35
CA ILE A 1003 39.62 89.23 -10.27
C ILE A 1003 39.65 90.39 -9.29
N LYS A 1004 38.61 91.22 -9.27
CA LYS A 1004 38.52 92.31 -8.29
C LYS A 1004 38.06 91.70 -6.97
N TYR A 1005 38.77 92.03 -5.88
CA TYR A 1005 38.40 91.76 -4.48
C TYR A 1005 38.81 90.38 -3.91
N PHE A 1006 40.09 90.21 -3.58
CA PHE A 1006 40.50 89.34 -2.48
C PHE A 1006 41.45 90.12 -1.54
N ASN A 1007 40.93 90.60 -0.42
CA ASN A 1007 41.76 91.10 0.68
C ASN A 1007 41.36 90.34 1.96
N ILE A 1008 42.22 89.44 2.41
CA ILE A 1008 42.01 88.69 3.66
C ILE A 1008 42.83 89.40 4.75
N ALA A 1009 42.15 90.08 5.68
CA ALA A 1009 42.78 90.68 6.85
C ALA A 1009 42.45 89.86 8.11
N ILE A 1010 43.48 89.38 8.81
CA ILE A 1010 43.34 88.62 10.06
C ILE A 1010 43.45 89.60 11.23
N ASN A 1011 42.41 89.73 12.06
CA ASN A 1011 42.38 90.63 13.22
C ASN A 1011 42.44 89.82 14.54
N PRO A 1012 43.39 90.08 15.48
CA PRO A 1012 43.56 89.26 16.68
C PRO A 1012 42.61 89.56 17.85
N GLU A 1013 41.84 90.66 17.82
CA GLU A 1013 41.04 91.10 18.98
C GLU A 1013 39.54 90.96 18.70
N GLY A 1014 38.89 90.03 19.40
CA GLY A 1014 37.54 89.55 19.10
C GLY A 1014 36.42 90.54 19.44
N VAL A 1015 35.68 90.96 18.41
CA VAL A 1015 34.28 91.39 18.46
C VAL A 1015 33.60 91.00 17.13
N MET A 1016 32.45 90.31 17.18
CA MET A 1016 31.63 90.03 15.98
C MET A 1016 30.74 91.24 15.65
N SER A 1017 30.90 91.80 14.44
CA SER A 1017 29.84 92.58 13.78
C SER A 1017 29.82 92.27 12.29
N SER A 1018 28.67 91.89 11.72
CA SER A 1018 28.45 91.93 10.28
C SER A 1018 27.55 93.12 9.97
N GLY A 1019 28.06 94.04 9.15
CA GLY A 1019 27.34 95.17 8.60
C GLY A 1019 28.10 95.69 7.39
N PRO A 1020 27.42 96.16 6.34
CA PRO A 1020 28.08 96.68 5.15
C PRO A 1020 28.83 97.98 5.49
N VAL A 1021 30.10 98.05 5.11
CA VAL A 1021 30.87 99.31 5.07
C VAL A 1021 31.41 99.47 3.65
N GLY A 1022 30.59 100.02 2.75
CA GLY A 1022 30.93 100.23 1.33
C GLY A 1022 30.86 98.98 0.43
N ASP A 1023 31.35 99.11 -0.81
CA ASP A 1023 31.35 98.09 -1.89
C ASP A 1023 32.39 96.95 -1.68
N THR A 1024 32.66 96.55 -0.44
CA THR A 1024 33.64 95.50 -0.13
C THR A 1024 33.14 94.55 0.94
N TYR A 1025 33.18 93.24 0.66
CA TYR A 1025 32.91 92.18 1.62
C TYR A 1025 34.17 91.85 2.41
N ASN A 1026 34.21 92.21 3.70
CA ASN A 1026 35.26 91.76 4.62
C ASN A 1026 34.80 90.50 5.34
N VAL A 1027 35.52 89.39 5.17
CA VAL A 1027 35.32 88.17 5.96
C VAL A 1027 36.31 88.20 7.12
N VAL A 1028 35.84 88.51 8.32
CA VAL A 1028 36.66 88.47 9.55
C VAL A 1028 36.28 87.23 10.34
N HIS A 1029 37.20 86.27 10.46
CA HIS A 1029 37.06 85.09 11.31
C HIS A 1029 38.20 85.03 12.33
N SER A 1030 37.87 84.83 13.60
CA SER A 1030 38.81 84.63 14.70
C SER A 1030 39.08 83.14 14.91
N PHE A 1031 40.35 82.71 14.86
CA PHE A 1031 40.77 81.33 15.13
C PHE A 1031 41.46 81.22 16.49
N TYR A 1032 41.08 80.22 17.29
CA TYR A 1032 41.83 79.78 18.47
C TYR A 1032 42.35 78.36 18.20
N GLY A 1033 43.66 78.21 17.96
CA GLY A 1033 44.29 76.89 17.86
C GLY A 1033 45.39 76.80 16.80
N HIS A 1034 46.59 76.44 17.24
CA HIS A 1034 47.76 76.19 16.39
C HIS A 1034 47.63 74.81 15.72
N THR A 1035 47.58 74.75 14.38
CA THR A 1035 48.42 73.89 13.49
C THR A 1035 47.78 73.65 12.11
N HIS A 1036 48.58 73.97 11.06
CA HIS A 1036 48.44 73.64 9.62
C HIS A 1036 47.15 74.11 8.91
N ASN A 1037 47.20 75.32 8.35
CA ASN A 1037 46.16 75.84 7.46
C ASN A 1037 46.74 76.02 6.03
N GLY A 1038 46.08 75.45 5.04
CA GLY A 1038 46.34 75.72 3.62
C GLY A 1038 45.03 76.15 2.95
N ALA A 1039 45.11 77.10 2.02
CA ALA A 1039 43.98 77.50 1.19
C ALA A 1039 44.16 76.95 -0.22
N ASP A 1040 43.12 76.37 -0.80
CA ASP A 1040 43.15 75.88 -2.18
C ASP A 1040 42.30 76.80 -3.06
N VAL A 1041 42.84 77.21 -4.21
CA VAL A 1041 42.09 77.90 -5.25
C VAL A 1041 41.81 76.91 -6.38
N TYR A 1042 40.54 76.75 -6.74
CA TYR A 1042 40.12 75.95 -7.88
C TYR A 1042 39.62 76.87 -8.99
N VAL A 1043 40.05 76.63 -10.23
CA VAL A 1043 39.58 77.34 -11.41
C VAL A 1043 38.98 76.32 -12.37
N ILE A 1044 37.68 76.45 -12.62
CA ILE A 1044 36.91 75.57 -13.49
C ILE A 1044 36.64 76.30 -14.80
N GLN A 1045 37.03 75.72 -15.93
CA GLN A 1045 36.80 76.29 -17.26
C GLN A 1045 35.64 75.53 -17.94
N TYR A 1046 34.75 76.27 -18.60
CA TYR A 1046 33.55 75.74 -19.26
C TYR A 1046 33.51 76.10 -20.74
N ASN A 1047 32.88 75.23 -21.55
CA ASN A 1047 32.42 75.51 -22.90
C ASN A 1047 30.89 75.41 -22.92
N GLY A 1048 30.19 76.55 -22.92
CA GLY A 1048 28.76 76.56 -22.56
C GLY A 1048 28.56 76.11 -21.11
N ASP A 1049 27.77 75.05 -20.91
CA ASP A 1049 27.49 74.46 -19.58
C ASP A 1049 28.34 73.23 -19.25
N GLU A 1050 29.17 72.74 -20.18
CA GLU A 1050 30.09 71.63 -19.94
C GLU A 1050 31.41 72.09 -19.32
N ILE A 1051 31.87 71.39 -18.28
CA ILE A 1051 33.20 71.57 -17.68
C ILE A 1051 34.25 70.95 -18.61
N VAL A 1052 35.19 71.76 -19.09
CA VAL A 1052 36.28 71.30 -19.96
C VAL A 1052 37.62 71.19 -19.23
N SER A 1053 37.79 71.83 -18.07
CA SER A 1053 39.01 71.72 -17.25
C SER A 1053 38.77 72.15 -15.80
N ILE A 1054 39.44 71.49 -14.87
CA ILE A 1054 39.59 71.94 -13.48
C ILE A 1054 41.08 72.03 -13.17
N GLN A 1055 41.53 73.21 -12.73
CA GLN A 1055 42.90 73.43 -12.27
C GLN A 1055 42.85 73.84 -10.80
N SER A 1056 43.71 73.26 -9.97
CA SER A 1056 43.82 73.60 -8.55
C SER A 1056 45.20 74.15 -8.24
N VAL A 1057 45.26 75.22 -7.46
CA VAL A 1057 46.49 75.80 -6.92
C VAL A 1057 46.39 75.80 -5.41
N ARG A 1058 47.32 75.09 -4.75
CA ARG A 1058 47.40 75.03 -3.30
C ARG A 1058 48.31 76.13 -2.77
N ILE A 1059 47.77 76.99 -1.92
CA ILE A 1059 48.51 78.03 -1.20
C ILE A 1059 48.93 77.41 0.14
N ALA A 1060 50.16 76.92 0.21
CA ALA A 1060 50.74 76.40 1.44
C ALA A 1060 51.35 77.56 2.24
N GLU A 1061 50.91 77.75 3.49
CA GLU A 1061 51.57 78.68 4.42
C GLU A 1061 52.67 77.92 5.17
N LYS A 1062 53.91 78.43 5.11
CA LYS A 1062 55.03 77.95 5.94
C LYS A 1062 55.41 79.05 6.93
N ASN A 1063 54.97 78.90 8.17
CA ASN A 1063 55.42 79.58 9.40
C ASN A 1063 55.90 81.05 9.26
N SER A 1064 54.98 82.02 9.29
CA SER A 1064 55.00 83.18 10.22
C SER A 1064 53.87 84.16 9.94
#